data_AF-A0A3M1N422-F1
#
_entry.id   AF-A0A3M1N422-F1
#
_cell.length_a   1.000
_cell.length_b   1.000
_cell.length_c   1.000
_cell.angle_alpha   90.00
_cell.angle_beta   90.00
_cell.angle_gamma   90.00
#
_symmetry.space_group_name_H-M   'P 1'
#
loop_
_entity.id
_entity.type
_entity.pdbx_description
1 polymer ?
#
loop_
_entity_poly.entity_id
_entity_poly.type
_entity_poly.pdbx_seq_one_letter_code
_entity_poly.pdbx_strand_id
1 'polypeptide(L)'
;DLPLHRLLLEASAPILENQRLQYTEMGCTPSRYVIPVVFHVVYSSSSDSIPFSRIWGQMLRLFEDFRRVPETAGYAGAGVDMEIEFSLATKDPSGNPTMGVVYWRYDQPPLNWTSPDFCRETQDYDMKQATGWDRNKYLNIWIVPRLCVAPSGSSSCSSTNCGNVAGYAYFPSSPASVYGAVIGSSYFWGSGLSRSIRTTVHEVGHNLNLYHPFQDGCGSSNCATSGDRVCDTPPTAQSNFSVRRQNTCTTDFPDLPDNPRNIMDYVNDVEMTHFSAGQRARAWSAINATTSRLYPLTRAANRAATGTGPYGYVKAYFSAQPRVGCVGKPVHVYSYSLGMPHVHQWDFSGGVPDDPTASCPQVVFSQAGSYDVRLIVENLSGRRDTLLKTGYIQVLDTIYPLPYREGFEGTAFPPTHTWIDNPDGSRTWERFRNTNPPRGAYGASSTSMRLLFYNYSRYQEKDSWISAPLDLSPYTDPDLSVVLRFSWAYACLTYENTSANPPSYLLDYVDSLRVYVSTDCGASWTLVWEKGGRDLATHPDGCLTSLTSFLPTNATWMTDSVSLDAYKGLSPVKIRFEGVSGWGNNLFLDDIVVDTVRRTTTRLPAQAPLIEMYVASPDLYVYTSKALEGVRWGVYDALGRAVHEQTIGWLGTGHHRLALPTAVPAGLYIVRLESATGASKTVRY
;
A
#
# COMPACT_ATOMS: atom_id res chain seq x y z
N ASP A 1 -37.28 -9.31 9.30
CA ASP A 1 -35.84 -9.00 9.42
C ASP A 1 -34.94 -9.28 8.23
N LEU A 2 -35.43 -9.83 7.11
CA LEU A 2 -34.64 -9.88 5.87
C LEU A 2 -34.51 -8.56 5.07
N PRO A 3 -35.44 -7.58 5.16
CA PRO A 3 -35.30 -6.32 4.41
C PRO A 3 -34.26 -5.36 4.99
N LEU A 4 -34.02 -5.38 6.31
CA LEU A 4 -33.07 -4.48 6.98
C LEU A 4 -31.62 -4.85 6.67
N HIS A 5 -31.33 -6.15 6.52
CA HIS A 5 -30.00 -6.64 6.12
C HIS A 5 -29.68 -6.28 4.66
N ARG A 6 -30.69 -6.30 3.77
CA ARG A 6 -30.53 -5.86 2.37
C ARG A 6 -30.38 -4.33 2.26
N LEU A 7 -31.10 -3.55 3.07
CA LEU A 7 -30.93 -2.09 3.13
C LEU A 7 -29.60 -1.65 3.77
N LEU A 8 -29.02 -2.43 4.69
CA LEU A 8 -27.67 -2.19 5.23
C LEU A 8 -26.57 -2.55 4.22
N LEU A 9 -26.78 -3.59 3.40
CA LEU A 9 -25.90 -3.91 2.27
C LEU A 9 -26.00 -2.87 1.14
N GLU A 10 -27.20 -2.32 0.89
CA GLU A 10 -27.41 -1.26 -0.12
C GLU A 10 -26.94 0.13 0.35
N ALA A 11 -26.91 0.39 1.67
CA ALA A 11 -26.32 1.61 2.25
C ALA A 11 -24.78 1.56 2.38
N SER A 12 -24.18 0.37 2.33
CA SER A 12 -22.72 0.15 2.31
C SER A 12 -22.16 -0.04 0.89
N ALA A 13 -23.03 -0.25 -0.11
CA ALA A 13 -22.67 -0.44 -1.51
C ALA A 13 -21.90 0.72 -2.19
N PRO A 14 -22.07 2.02 -1.86
CA PRO A 14 -21.28 3.06 -2.53
C PRO A 14 -19.83 3.16 -2.04
N ILE A 15 -19.47 2.49 -0.93
CA ILE A 15 -18.14 2.59 -0.33
C ILE A 15 -17.21 1.47 -0.85
N LEU A 16 -17.75 0.36 -1.33
CA LEU A 16 -16.95 -0.75 -1.87
C LEU A 16 -16.85 -0.75 -3.41
N GLU A 17 -17.77 -0.10 -4.13
CA GLU A 17 -17.77 -0.13 -5.60
C GLU A 17 -16.90 0.96 -6.27
N ASN A 18 -16.28 1.84 -5.47
CA ASN A 18 -15.21 2.74 -5.93
C ASN A 18 -13.79 2.24 -5.61
N GLN A 19 -13.64 1.03 -5.06
CA GLN A 19 -12.34 0.34 -5.02
C GLN A 19 -12.07 -0.45 -6.31
N ARG A 20 -12.36 0.16 -7.47
CA ARG A 20 -11.32 0.14 -8.49
C ARG A 20 -10.15 0.93 -7.91
N LEU A 21 -9.37 0.28 -7.03
CA LEU A 21 -8.00 0.66 -6.75
C LEU A 21 -7.20 0.40 -8.04
N GLN A 22 -7.52 1.16 -9.08
CA GLN A 22 -6.58 1.45 -10.12
C GLN A 22 -5.36 2.04 -9.42
N TYR A 23 -4.20 1.72 -9.94
CA TYR A 23 -2.94 2.38 -9.60
C TYR A 23 -2.97 3.88 -10.05
N THR A 24 -3.98 4.65 -9.66
CA THR A 24 -4.31 6.01 -10.16
C THR A 24 -3.97 7.15 -9.21
N GLU A 25 -3.19 6.93 -8.14
CA GLU A 25 -2.61 8.07 -7.40
C GLU A 25 -1.25 8.51 -7.96
N MET A 26 -0.79 7.90 -9.06
CA MET A 26 0.21 8.56 -9.91
C MET A 26 -0.48 9.42 -10.94
N GLY A 27 -0.49 10.72 -10.68
CA GLY A 27 -1.10 11.72 -11.55
C GLY A 27 -0.38 13.06 -11.40
N CYS A 28 -0.29 13.81 -12.50
CA CYS A 28 0.24 15.17 -12.49
C CYS A 28 -0.79 16.19 -12.04
N THR A 29 -1.76 15.80 -11.20
CA THR A 29 -2.76 16.74 -10.71
C THR A 29 -2.04 17.79 -9.88
N PRO A 30 -2.09 19.08 -10.28
CA PRO A 30 -1.50 20.14 -9.49
C PRO A 30 -2.18 20.22 -8.13
N SER A 31 -1.50 20.81 -7.15
CA SER A 31 -2.04 21.00 -5.80
C SER A 31 -3.41 21.68 -5.87
N ARG A 32 -4.43 21.05 -5.27
CA ARG A 32 -5.79 21.59 -5.23
C ARG A 32 -5.85 22.85 -4.38
N TYR A 33 -5.15 22.85 -3.25
CA TYR A 33 -5.05 23.99 -2.36
C TYR A 33 -3.58 24.35 -2.12
N VAL A 34 -3.31 25.65 -2.07
CA VAL A 34 -2.02 26.18 -1.62
C VAL A 34 -2.24 27.12 -0.45
N ILE A 35 -1.50 26.90 0.64
CA ILE A 35 -1.58 27.70 1.86
C ILE A 35 -0.31 28.56 1.97
N PRO A 36 -0.43 29.91 2.03
CA PRO A 36 0.70 30.78 2.29
C PRO A 36 1.24 30.60 3.70
N VAL A 37 2.55 30.43 3.84
CA VAL A 37 3.21 30.22 5.14
C VAL A 37 4.23 31.32 5.40
N VAL A 38 4.32 31.75 6.66
CA VAL A 38 5.42 32.56 7.18
C VAL A 38 5.98 31.91 8.44
N PHE A 39 7.31 31.85 8.54
CA PHE A 39 8.00 31.40 9.75
C PHE A 39 8.49 32.59 10.58
N HIS A 40 8.26 32.53 11.89
CA HIS A 40 8.77 33.48 12.87
C HIS A 40 9.78 32.75 13.77
N VAL A 41 11.07 32.95 13.51
CA VAL A 41 12.15 32.32 14.27
C VAL A 41 12.50 33.20 15.47
N VAL A 42 12.16 32.73 16.67
CA VAL A 42 12.62 33.34 17.91
C VAL A 42 13.96 32.70 18.29
N TYR A 43 14.97 33.52 18.57
CA TYR A 43 16.33 33.06 18.85
C TYR A 43 16.98 33.85 20.00
N SER A 44 17.97 33.24 20.66
CA SER A 44 18.77 33.87 21.71
C SER A 44 20.12 34.40 21.22
N SER A 45 20.72 33.72 20.24
CA SER A 45 21.99 34.09 19.64
C SER A 45 22.12 33.50 18.23
N SER A 46 23.26 33.67 17.58
CA SER A 46 23.49 33.06 16.27
C SER A 46 23.58 31.54 16.32
N SER A 47 23.81 30.92 17.48
CA SER A 47 23.99 29.47 17.59
C SER A 47 22.67 28.68 17.62
N ASP A 48 21.59 29.28 18.11
CA ASP A 48 20.25 28.66 18.17
C ASP A 48 19.28 29.25 17.12
N SER A 49 19.70 30.26 16.37
CA SER A 49 18.97 30.75 15.21
C SER A 49 18.95 29.69 14.09
N ILE A 50 17.78 29.50 13.49
CA ILE A 50 17.57 28.48 12.45
C ILE A 50 17.86 29.09 11.07
N PRO A 51 18.83 28.57 10.31
CA PRO A 51 19.13 29.07 8.98
C PRO A 51 17.99 28.75 8.00
N PHE A 52 17.86 29.57 6.96
CA PHE A 52 16.85 29.39 5.91
C PHE A 52 16.88 28.00 5.27
N SER A 53 18.06 27.38 5.13
CA SER A 53 18.18 26.02 4.59
C SER A 53 17.38 24.99 5.38
N ARG A 54 17.29 25.13 6.71
CA ARG A 54 16.47 24.26 7.56
C ARG A 54 14.98 24.51 7.37
N ILE A 55 14.59 25.77 7.21
CA ILE A 55 13.20 26.14 6.91
C ILE A 55 12.78 25.61 5.55
N TRP A 56 13.64 25.75 4.54
CA TRP A 56 13.40 25.19 3.21
C TRP A 56 13.31 23.66 3.23
N GLY A 57 14.17 22.99 3.99
CA GLY A 57 14.07 21.54 4.21
C GLY A 57 12.73 21.12 4.84
N GLN A 58 12.22 21.89 5.81
CA GLN A 58 10.89 21.65 6.37
C GLN A 58 9.78 21.84 5.34
N MET A 59 9.89 22.84 4.45
CA MET A 59 8.91 23.07 3.39
C MET A 59 8.88 21.93 2.37
N LEU A 60 10.05 21.39 2.00
CA LEU A 60 10.13 20.19 1.16
C LEU A 60 9.51 18.99 1.85
N ARG A 61 9.72 18.81 3.16
CA ARG A 61 9.10 17.74 3.93
C ARG A 61 7.57 17.85 3.98
N LEU A 62 7.04 19.06 4.17
CA LEU A 62 5.60 19.33 4.07
C LEU A 62 5.07 18.97 2.69
N PHE A 63 5.79 19.35 1.62
CA PHE A 63 5.42 19.00 0.27
C PHE A 63 5.38 17.48 0.05
N GLU A 64 6.44 16.77 0.46
CA GLU A 64 6.56 15.33 0.31
C GLU A 64 5.44 14.56 1.04
N ASP A 65 5.14 14.92 2.30
CA ASP A 65 4.07 14.24 3.09
C ASP A 65 2.66 14.60 2.61
N PHE A 66 2.38 15.88 2.34
CA PHE A 66 1.02 16.30 1.94
C PHE A 66 0.72 16.03 0.46
N ARG A 67 1.73 15.89 -0.39
CA ARG A 67 1.55 15.50 -1.80
C ARG A 67 1.87 14.04 -2.10
N ARG A 68 2.21 13.24 -1.07
CA ARG A 68 2.60 11.83 -1.19
C ARG A 68 3.57 11.62 -2.37
N VAL A 69 4.66 12.36 -2.37
CA VAL A 69 5.56 12.45 -3.53
C VAL A 69 6.35 11.14 -3.68
N PRO A 70 6.22 10.39 -4.80
CA PRO A 70 6.92 9.12 -5.01
C PRO A 70 8.44 9.21 -4.85
N GLU A 71 9.08 8.11 -4.44
CA GLU A 71 10.55 8.05 -4.22
C GLU A 71 11.08 9.04 -3.16
N THR A 72 10.21 9.49 -2.25
CA THR A 72 10.59 10.29 -1.08
C THR A 72 10.06 9.62 0.18
N ALA A 73 10.50 10.08 1.35
CA ALA A 73 9.97 9.54 2.61
C ALA A 73 8.46 9.84 2.81
N GLY A 74 7.85 10.68 1.96
CA GLY A 74 6.40 10.95 1.99
C GLY A 74 5.57 9.98 1.17
N TYR A 75 6.22 9.09 0.41
CA TYR A 75 5.56 7.99 -0.25
C TYR A 75 5.59 6.76 0.66
N ALA A 76 4.40 6.29 1.03
CA ALA A 76 4.20 5.00 1.67
C ALA A 76 3.09 4.26 0.93
N GLY A 77 3.09 2.93 1.01
CA GLY A 77 2.05 2.08 0.42
C GLY A 77 0.68 2.35 1.03
N ALA A 78 0.64 2.77 2.31
CA ALA A 78 -0.54 3.26 3.00
C ALA A 78 -0.80 4.77 2.75
N GLY A 79 -2.08 5.15 2.74
CA GLY A 79 -2.55 6.54 2.68
C GLY A 79 -2.70 7.15 1.30
N VAL A 80 -2.90 8.47 1.25
CA VAL A 80 -3.29 9.23 0.04
C VAL A 80 -2.55 10.56 -0.14
N ASP A 81 -2.51 11.09 -1.37
CA ASP A 81 -2.16 12.50 -1.65
C ASP A 81 -3.24 13.43 -1.06
N MET A 82 -2.89 14.33 -0.13
CA MET A 82 -3.83 15.29 0.48
C MET A 82 -4.24 16.42 -0.48
N GLU A 83 -3.55 16.56 -1.61
CA GLU A 83 -3.66 17.63 -2.62
C GLU A 83 -3.49 19.04 -2.04
N ILE A 84 -2.74 19.16 -0.96
CA ILE A 84 -2.45 20.43 -0.27
C ILE A 84 -0.96 20.70 -0.38
N GLU A 85 -0.62 21.94 -0.74
CA GLU A 85 0.76 22.42 -0.77
C GLU A 85 0.91 23.63 0.15
N PHE A 86 2.05 23.70 0.84
CA PHE A 86 2.45 24.84 1.62
C PHE A 86 3.49 25.63 0.84
N SER A 87 3.36 26.95 0.84
CA SER A 87 4.23 27.82 0.03
C SER A 87 4.66 29.02 0.86
N LEU A 88 5.98 29.18 1.02
CA LEU A 88 6.54 30.35 1.72
C LEU A 88 6.11 31.62 1.01
N ALA A 89 5.60 32.57 1.80
CA ALA A 89 5.26 33.89 1.33
C ALA A 89 6.48 34.57 0.68
N THR A 90 6.30 35.10 -0.52
CA THR A 90 7.33 35.95 -1.15
C THR A 90 6.97 37.43 -1.11
N LYS A 91 5.78 37.76 -0.58
CA LYS A 91 5.36 39.12 -0.25
C LYS A 91 4.98 39.21 1.24
N ASP A 92 5.41 40.28 1.89
CA ASP A 92 5.08 40.58 3.28
C ASP A 92 3.68 41.23 3.40
N PRO A 93 3.18 41.56 4.60
CA PRO A 93 1.87 42.19 4.78
C PRO A 93 1.72 43.55 4.07
N SER A 94 2.82 44.25 3.80
CA SER A 94 2.86 45.53 3.06
C SER A 94 3.02 45.32 1.55
N GLY A 95 3.17 44.07 1.08
CA GLY A 95 3.36 43.71 -0.32
C GLY A 95 4.82 43.74 -0.79
N ASN A 96 5.78 43.99 0.10
CA ASN A 96 7.20 44.02 -0.25
C ASN A 96 7.77 42.61 -0.41
N PRO A 97 8.82 42.42 -1.24
CA PRO A 97 9.51 41.15 -1.35
C PRO A 97 10.04 40.64 0.00
N THR A 98 9.86 39.34 0.26
CA THR A 98 10.34 38.67 1.47
C THR A 98 10.74 37.23 1.17
N MET A 99 11.48 36.60 2.08
CA MET A 99 11.77 35.16 2.06
C MET A 99 10.72 34.32 2.80
N GLY A 100 9.70 34.96 3.38
CA GLY A 100 8.69 34.28 4.19
C GLY A 100 9.21 33.83 5.55
N VAL A 101 10.29 34.44 6.03
CA VAL A 101 10.92 34.17 7.32
C VAL A 101 11.25 35.49 8.00
N VAL A 102 10.89 35.59 9.28
CA VAL A 102 11.18 36.73 10.14
C VAL A 102 11.91 36.25 11.39
N TYR A 103 12.97 36.96 11.78
CA TYR A 103 13.80 36.60 12.93
C TYR A 103 13.56 37.60 14.08
N TRP A 104 13.30 37.07 15.27
CA TRP A 104 13.03 37.84 16.48
C TRP A 104 13.99 37.44 17.58
N ARG A 105 14.79 38.39 18.05
CA ARG A 105 15.63 38.15 19.22
C ARG A 105 14.75 38.23 20.47
N TYR A 106 14.76 37.18 21.30
CA TYR A 106 13.82 37.04 22.42
C TYR A 106 13.86 38.23 23.41
N ASP A 107 15.04 38.78 23.67
CA ASP A 107 15.31 39.84 24.66
C ASP A 107 15.15 41.26 24.09
N GLN A 108 14.70 41.41 22.85
CA GLN A 108 14.50 42.70 22.18
C GLN A 108 13.03 42.98 21.88
N PRO A 109 12.64 44.25 21.68
CA PRO A 109 11.32 44.57 21.13
C PRO A 109 11.07 43.83 19.81
N PRO A 110 9.84 43.32 19.60
CA PRO A 110 8.66 43.53 20.43
C PRO A 110 8.46 42.47 21.53
N LEU A 111 9.36 41.48 21.69
CA LEU A 111 9.19 40.36 22.61
C LEU A 111 9.59 40.71 24.05
N ASN A 112 10.78 41.29 24.26
CA ASN A 112 11.29 41.70 25.57
C ASN A 112 11.24 40.61 26.66
N TRP A 113 11.50 39.35 26.30
CA TRP A 113 11.50 38.24 27.25
C TRP A 113 12.74 38.29 28.15
N THR A 114 12.57 37.90 29.41
CA THR A 114 13.67 37.84 30.40
C THR A 114 14.48 36.55 30.32
N SER A 115 13.98 35.55 29.58
CA SER A 115 14.60 34.24 29.36
C SER A 115 14.31 33.76 27.93
N PRO A 116 15.22 33.02 27.28
CA PRO A 116 14.99 32.46 25.94
C PRO A 116 13.96 31.31 25.94
N ASP A 117 13.60 30.79 27.11
CA ASP A 117 12.54 29.79 27.25
C ASP A 117 11.18 30.41 26.95
N PHE A 118 10.40 29.72 26.12
CA PHE A 118 9.04 30.13 25.79
C PHE A 118 8.03 29.36 26.63
N CYS A 119 7.34 30.06 27.51
CA CYS A 119 6.21 29.58 28.30
C CYS A 119 4.89 29.80 27.57
N ARG A 120 4.23 28.71 27.17
CA ARG A 120 2.96 28.77 26.44
C ARG A 120 1.90 29.58 27.20
N GLU A 121 1.73 29.31 28.49
CA GLU A 121 0.64 29.87 29.31
C GLU A 121 0.73 31.39 29.48
N THR A 122 1.93 31.97 29.45
CA THR A 122 2.12 33.41 29.71
C THR A 122 2.57 34.20 28.48
N GLN A 123 3.16 33.57 27.46
CA GLN A 123 3.78 34.29 26.34
C GLN A 123 3.11 34.03 24.97
N ASP A 124 2.29 32.98 24.80
CA ASP A 124 1.78 32.63 23.47
C ASP A 124 0.95 33.75 22.83
N TYR A 125 -0.05 34.26 23.56
CA TYR A 125 -0.94 35.28 23.05
C TYR A 125 -0.19 36.56 22.66
N ASP A 126 0.69 37.03 23.55
CA ASP A 126 1.45 38.28 23.38
C ASP A 126 2.48 38.17 22.25
N MET A 127 3.23 37.06 22.18
CA MET A 127 4.15 36.77 21.07
C MET A 127 3.43 36.84 19.74
N LYS A 128 2.27 36.18 19.65
CA LYS A 128 1.47 36.14 18.43
C LYS A 128 0.92 37.51 18.05
N GLN A 129 0.44 38.31 19.01
CA GLN A 129 -0.02 39.67 18.71
C GLN A 129 1.11 40.57 18.24
N ALA A 130 2.28 40.45 18.88
CA ALA A 130 3.43 41.31 18.62
C ALA A 130 4.13 41.01 17.28
N THR A 131 4.17 39.73 16.87
CA THR A 131 5.03 39.29 15.76
C THR A 131 4.29 38.70 14.57
N GLY A 132 3.02 38.29 14.74
CA GLY A 132 2.26 37.60 13.71
C GLY A 132 1.87 38.50 12.53
N TRP A 133 1.88 37.92 11.33
CA TRP A 133 1.28 38.52 10.14
C TRP A 133 -0.23 38.24 10.10
N ASP A 134 -0.95 38.96 9.22
CA ASP A 134 -2.40 38.82 9.03
C ASP A 134 -2.80 37.35 8.79
N ARG A 135 -3.49 36.75 9.75
CA ARG A 135 -3.86 35.33 9.76
C ARG A 135 -5.02 35.00 8.81
N ASN A 136 -5.63 36.00 8.18
CA ASN A 136 -6.51 35.76 7.04
C ASN A 136 -5.74 35.60 5.72
N LYS A 137 -4.44 35.94 5.72
CA LYS A 137 -3.57 35.83 4.54
C LYS A 137 -2.47 34.80 4.68
N TYR A 138 -1.93 34.62 5.89
CA TYR A 138 -0.79 33.75 6.16
C TYR A 138 -1.09 32.75 7.28
N LEU A 139 -0.71 31.49 7.06
CA LEU A 139 -0.50 30.54 8.15
C LEU A 139 0.83 30.91 8.83
N ASN A 140 0.74 31.32 10.08
CA ASN A 140 1.89 31.72 10.87
C ASN A 140 2.44 30.52 11.65
N ILE A 141 3.73 30.26 11.52
CA ILE A 141 4.43 29.19 12.25
C ILE A 141 5.58 29.82 13.04
N TRP A 142 5.51 29.75 14.37
CA TRP A 142 6.57 30.22 15.24
C TRP A 142 7.52 29.08 15.56
N ILE A 143 8.82 29.37 15.56
CA ILE A 143 9.83 28.45 16.04
C ILE A 143 10.50 29.10 17.25
N VAL A 144 10.40 28.45 18.41
CA VAL A 144 10.91 28.97 19.68
C VAL A 144 12.11 28.15 20.15
N PRO A 145 13.08 28.76 20.87
CA PRO A 145 14.30 28.06 21.27
C PRO A 145 13.98 26.79 22.07
N ARG A 146 13.14 26.93 23.11
CA ARG A 146 12.68 25.83 23.94
C ARG A 146 11.26 26.06 24.42
N LEU A 147 10.37 25.10 24.13
CA LEU A 147 8.96 25.15 24.47
C LEU A 147 8.73 24.58 25.88
N CYS A 148 8.07 25.36 26.73
CA CYS A 148 7.67 25.00 28.08
C CYS A 148 6.15 25.05 28.19
N VAL A 149 5.58 23.99 28.75
CA VAL A 149 4.13 23.86 28.94
C VAL A 149 3.89 23.56 30.41
N ALA A 150 3.06 24.39 31.04
CA ALA A 150 2.69 24.18 32.43
C ALA A 150 2.00 22.81 32.64
N PRO A 151 2.30 22.09 33.73
CA PRO A 151 1.56 20.88 34.06
C PRO A 151 0.10 21.22 34.34
N SER A 152 -0.78 20.24 34.17
CA SER A 152 -2.21 20.38 34.44
C SER A 152 -2.46 21.01 35.83
N GLY A 153 -3.22 22.10 35.86
CA GLY A 153 -3.54 22.84 37.10
C GLY A 153 -2.55 23.95 37.46
N SER A 154 -1.48 24.17 36.69
CA SER A 154 -0.57 25.32 36.83
C SER A 154 -0.79 26.34 35.71
N SER A 155 -0.69 27.62 36.04
CA SER A 155 -0.64 28.74 35.08
C SER A 155 0.77 29.23 34.80
N SER A 156 1.79 28.56 35.36
CA SER A 156 3.20 28.98 35.25
C SER A 156 4.08 27.85 34.72
N CYS A 157 4.98 28.21 33.81
CA CYS A 157 6.04 27.33 33.34
C CYS A 157 7.29 27.45 34.22
N SER A 158 8.10 26.41 34.24
CA SER A 158 9.39 26.38 34.90
C SER A 158 10.39 25.64 34.03
N SER A 159 11.69 25.82 34.25
CA SER A 159 12.73 25.15 33.47
C SER A 159 12.62 23.61 33.46
N THR A 160 11.91 23.03 34.43
CA THR A 160 11.67 21.59 34.58
C THR A 160 10.57 21.03 33.67
N ASN A 161 9.68 21.86 33.12
CA ASN A 161 8.62 21.45 32.18
C ASN A 161 8.89 21.88 30.73
N CYS A 162 10.13 22.27 30.45
CA CYS A 162 10.60 22.68 29.15
C CYS A 162 11.19 21.52 28.34
N GLY A 163 10.94 21.48 27.04
CA GLY A 163 11.55 20.54 26.09
C GLY A 163 10.83 19.21 25.92
N ASN A 164 9.78 18.94 26.69
CA ASN A 164 9.00 17.69 26.61
C ASN A 164 7.89 17.72 25.54
N VAL A 165 7.49 18.92 25.11
CA VAL A 165 6.49 19.13 24.06
C VAL A 165 7.21 19.58 22.79
N ALA A 166 6.93 18.89 21.67
CA ALA A 166 7.61 19.14 20.40
C ALA A 166 7.05 20.37 19.68
N GLY A 167 5.72 20.52 19.70
CA GLY A 167 4.99 21.64 19.16
C GLY A 167 3.54 21.63 19.63
N TYR A 168 2.78 22.63 19.18
CA TYR A 168 1.33 22.64 19.29
C TYR A 168 0.73 23.55 18.21
N ALA A 169 -0.55 23.34 17.90
CA ALA A 169 -1.28 24.11 16.92
C ALA A 169 -2.71 24.44 17.39
N TYR A 170 -3.25 25.54 16.86
CA TYR A 170 -4.65 25.90 17.04
C TYR A 170 -5.50 25.39 15.87
N PHE A 171 -6.65 24.80 16.19
CA PHE A 171 -7.64 24.40 15.20
C PHE A 171 -8.20 25.60 14.43
N PRO A 172 -8.70 25.41 13.20
CA PRO A 172 -9.25 26.51 12.41
C PRO A 172 -10.57 27.07 12.95
N SER A 173 -11.14 26.48 14.01
CA SER A 173 -12.25 27.03 14.78
C SER A 173 -11.81 28.03 15.85
N SER A 174 -10.51 28.13 16.15
CA SER A 174 -10.00 29.02 17.19
C SER A 174 -10.11 30.50 16.80
N PRO A 175 -10.04 31.42 17.79
CA PRO A 175 -9.98 32.85 17.54
C PRO A 175 -8.85 33.20 16.57
N ALA A 176 -9.12 34.17 15.68
CA ALA A 176 -8.12 34.62 14.72
C ALA A 176 -6.86 35.11 15.43
N SER A 177 -6.93 35.66 16.63
CA SER A 177 -5.76 36.18 17.37
C SER A 177 -4.67 35.14 17.67
N VAL A 178 -4.98 33.84 17.68
CA VAL A 178 -4.02 32.79 18.11
C VAL A 178 -3.74 31.72 17.07
N TYR A 179 -4.47 31.74 15.95
CA TYR A 179 -4.39 30.71 14.92
C TYR A 179 -2.98 30.61 14.30
N GLY A 180 -2.50 29.37 14.16
CA GLY A 180 -1.14 29.02 13.72
C GLY A 180 -0.55 27.87 14.53
N ALA A 181 0.75 27.65 14.38
CA ALA A 181 1.48 26.59 15.07
C ALA A 181 2.76 27.13 15.73
N VAL A 182 3.19 26.51 16.82
CA VAL A 182 4.44 26.81 17.51
C VAL A 182 5.25 25.53 17.65
N ILE A 183 6.50 25.55 17.20
CA ILE A 183 7.41 24.41 17.17
C ILE A 183 8.65 24.72 18.03
N GLY A 184 9.10 23.77 18.84
CA GLY A 184 10.39 23.87 19.53
C GLY A 184 11.55 23.65 18.54
N SER A 185 12.59 24.48 18.59
CA SER A 185 13.72 24.47 17.64
C SER A 185 14.41 23.10 17.51
N SER A 186 14.49 22.35 18.61
CA SER A 186 15.02 20.98 18.68
C SER A 186 14.18 19.98 17.86
N TYR A 187 12.88 20.22 17.70
CA TYR A 187 11.95 19.36 16.96
C TYR A 187 11.63 19.89 15.55
N PHE A 188 12.34 20.93 15.13
CA PHE A 188 12.23 21.46 13.78
C PHE A 188 13.21 20.77 12.83
N TRP A 189 12.85 20.64 11.55
CA TRP A 189 13.63 19.91 10.54
C TRP A 189 15.13 20.21 10.60
N GLY A 190 15.97 19.18 10.54
CA GLY A 190 17.43 19.32 10.46
C GLY A 190 18.14 19.58 11.79
N SER A 191 17.51 19.32 12.94
CA SER A 191 18.16 19.45 14.26
C SER A 191 19.08 18.25 14.60
N GLY A 192 18.97 17.15 13.85
CA GLY A 192 19.63 15.88 14.14
C GLY A 192 18.86 14.98 15.11
N LEU A 193 17.76 15.46 15.71
CA LEU A 193 16.86 14.61 16.50
C LEU A 193 15.97 13.78 15.57
N SER A 194 15.75 12.52 15.93
CA SER A 194 14.85 11.61 15.19
C SER A 194 13.40 12.10 15.15
N ARG A 195 13.01 12.99 16.07
CA ARG A 195 11.68 13.61 16.19
C ARG A 195 11.58 15.02 15.56
N SER A 196 12.44 15.32 14.58
CA SER A 196 12.53 16.68 14.03
C SER A 196 11.95 16.83 12.62
N ILE A 197 11.50 15.76 12.00
CA ILE A 197 11.18 15.72 10.58
C ILE A 197 9.69 16.01 10.32
N ARG A 198 8.79 15.49 11.17
CA ARG A 198 7.33 15.50 11.01
C ARG A 198 6.55 16.19 12.12
N THR A 199 7.21 16.70 13.17
CA THR A 199 6.51 17.55 14.17
C THR A 199 5.73 18.68 13.48
N THR A 200 6.36 19.47 12.59
CA THR A 200 5.65 20.53 11.87
C THR A 200 4.52 19.99 10.97
N VAL A 201 4.68 18.81 10.40
CA VAL A 201 3.68 18.16 9.53
C VAL A 201 2.44 17.79 10.37
N HIS A 202 2.66 17.22 11.56
CA HIS A 202 1.63 16.90 12.55
C HIS A 202 0.88 18.15 13.01
N GLU A 203 1.58 19.19 13.46
CA GLU A 203 0.95 20.42 13.94
C GLU A 203 0.14 21.13 12.85
N VAL A 204 0.65 21.15 11.63
CA VAL A 204 -0.09 21.72 10.50
C VAL A 204 -1.31 20.84 10.14
N GLY A 205 -1.27 19.53 10.40
CA GLY A 205 -2.45 18.66 10.39
C GLY A 205 -3.56 19.15 11.33
N HIS A 206 -3.23 19.58 12.55
CA HIS A 206 -4.21 20.22 13.45
C HIS A 206 -4.70 21.57 12.93
N ASN A 207 -3.84 22.41 12.33
CA ASN A 207 -4.28 23.62 11.66
C ASN A 207 -5.27 23.33 10.52
N LEU A 208 -5.17 22.15 9.90
CA LEU A 208 -6.09 21.60 8.89
C LEU A 208 -7.31 20.88 9.47
N ASN A 209 -7.57 21.00 10.77
CA ASN A 209 -8.71 20.40 11.48
C ASN A 209 -8.62 18.88 11.70
N LEU A 210 -7.44 18.28 11.61
CA LEU A 210 -7.25 16.85 11.91
C LEU A 210 -7.05 16.63 13.40
N TYR A 211 -7.74 15.65 13.97
CA TYR A 211 -7.55 15.23 15.35
C TYR A 211 -6.53 14.08 15.41
N HIS A 212 -6.03 13.81 16.62
CA HIS A 212 -5.27 12.59 16.88
C HIS A 212 -6.17 11.36 16.67
N PRO A 213 -5.69 10.23 16.11
CA PRO A 213 -6.48 9.01 15.95
C PRO A 213 -7.01 8.46 17.28
N PHE A 214 -6.34 8.78 18.38
CA PHE A 214 -6.72 8.44 19.74
C PHE A 214 -7.57 9.51 20.44
N GLN A 215 -8.07 10.51 19.71
CA GLN A 215 -8.96 11.52 20.25
C GLN A 215 -10.19 10.84 20.85
N ASP A 216 -10.48 11.12 22.12
CA ASP A 216 -11.58 10.49 22.86
C ASP A 216 -11.48 8.93 22.96
N GLY A 217 -10.28 8.37 22.79
CA GLY A 217 -9.99 6.94 22.89
C GLY A 217 -10.72 6.10 21.83
N CYS A 218 -11.26 4.94 22.21
CA CYS A 218 -11.97 4.05 21.28
C CYS A 218 -13.28 4.62 20.70
N GLY A 219 -13.75 5.77 21.21
CA GLY A 219 -14.98 6.40 20.73
C GLY A 219 -16.20 5.47 20.75
N SER A 220 -17.07 5.64 19.75
CA SER A 220 -18.23 4.79 19.48
C SER A 220 -18.10 4.19 18.09
N SER A 221 -19.01 3.27 17.73
CA SER A 221 -19.08 2.74 16.36
C SER A 221 -19.46 3.76 15.29
N ASN A 222 -19.88 4.97 15.67
CA ASN A 222 -20.09 6.08 14.73
C ASN A 222 -18.89 7.01 14.63
N CYS A 223 -17.88 6.55 13.89
CA CYS A 223 -16.65 7.28 13.55
C CYS A 223 -16.87 8.66 12.92
N ALA A 224 -18.04 9.01 12.39
CA ALA A 224 -18.29 10.36 11.85
C ALA A 224 -18.48 11.41 12.96
N THR A 225 -18.81 10.98 14.18
CA THR A 225 -19.19 11.87 15.30
C THR A 225 -18.39 11.64 16.59
N SER A 226 -17.76 10.48 16.74
CA SER A 226 -16.86 10.14 17.84
C SER A 226 -15.42 9.95 17.37
N GLY A 227 -14.48 9.85 18.31
CA GLY A 227 -13.08 9.61 17.98
C GLY A 227 -12.42 10.84 17.36
N ASP A 228 -11.51 10.59 16.42
CA ASP A 228 -10.89 11.62 15.58
C ASP A 228 -11.84 12.18 14.48
N ARG A 229 -13.05 11.62 14.39
CA ARG A 229 -14.10 11.94 13.44
C ARG A 229 -13.72 11.62 11.98
N VAL A 230 -12.96 10.54 11.79
CA VAL A 230 -12.55 10.00 10.50
C VAL A 230 -12.80 8.48 10.52
N CYS A 231 -13.47 7.97 9.48
CA CYS A 231 -13.94 6.58 9.47
C CYS A 231 -12.96 5.56 8.90
N ASP A 232 -11.91 6.02 8.22
CA ASP A 232 -10.85 5.16 7.68
C ASP A 232 -9.56 5.23 8.51
N THR A 233 -9.62 5.83 9.69
CA THR A 233 -8.61 5.73 10.75
C THR A 233 -9.14 4.76 11.82
N PRO A 234 -8.47 3.62 12.04
CA PRO A 234 -8.88 2.68 13.07
C PRO A 234 -8.91 3.34 14.46
N PRO A 235 -9.95 3.10 15.27
CA PRO A 235 -10.07 3.69 16.61
C PRO A 235 -8.88 3.27 17.46
N THR A 236 -8.29 4.23 18.16
CA THR A 236 -7.08 3.99 18.95
C THR A 236 -7.32 4.41 20.39
N ALA A 237 -7.06 3.54 21.36
CA ALA A 237 -7.41 3.82 22.76
C ALA A 237 -6.54 4.93 23.38
N GLN A 238 -5.26 5.01 22.99
CA GLN A 238 -4.30 6.00 23.48
C GLN A 238 -3.18 6.26 22.46
N SER A 239 -2.40 7.32 22.68
CA SER A 239 -1.25 7.63 21.83
C SER A 239 -0.21 6.53 21.76
N ASN A 240 0.37 6.33 20.58
CA ASN A 240 1.42 5.36 20.34
C ASN A 240 2.80 5.99 20.29
N PHE A 241 3.78 5.31 20.88
CA PHE A 241 5.20 5.70 20.82
C PHE A 241 6.09 4.64 20.15
N SER A 242 5.48 3.59 19.61
CA SER A 242 6.17 2.55 18.84
C SER A 242 5.23 1.89 17.83
N VAL A 243 5.80 1.21 16.83
CA VAL A 243 5.08 0.57 15.72
C VAL A 243 4.90 -0.93 15.94
N ARG A 244 4.19 -1.29 17.01
CA ARG A 244 3.94 -2.70 17.37
C ARG A 244 2.62 -3.18 16.77
N ARG A 245 2.53 -4.48 16.52
CA ARG A 245 1.24 -5.14 16.27
C ARG A 245 0.37 -4.97 17.50
N GLN A 246 -0.73 -4.26 17.34
CA GLN A 246 -1.73 -4.09 18.39
C GLN A 246 -3.07 -3.69 17.77
N ASN A 247 -4.14 -4.08 18.46
CA ASN A 247 -5.48 -3.60 18.23
C ASN A 247 -6.07 -3.20 19.57
N THR A 248 -6.13 -1.90 19.88
CA THR A 248 -6.51 -1.40 21.20
C THR A 248 -8.00 -1.12 21.33
N CYS A 249 -8.75 -1.21 20.24
CA CYS A 249 -10.19 -0.99 20.17
C CYS A 249 -10.86 -2.08 19.31
N THR A 250 -12.18 -2.12 19.30
CA THR A 250 -12.98 -3.06 18.49
C THR A 250 -14.29 -2.42 18.03
N THR A 251 -14.34 -1.09 18.06
CA THR A 251 -15.56 -0.30 17.84
C THR A 251 -15.83 -0.06 16.34
N ASP A 252 -14.86 -0.35 15.48
CA ASP A 252 -14.91 -0.25 14.03
C ASP A 252 -15.39 -1.54 13.33
N PHE A 253 -15.79 -1.39 12.07
CA PHE A 253 -16.19 -2.52 11.22
C PHE A 253 -15.81 -2.27 9.74
N PRO A 254 -14.99 -3.13 9.11
CA PRO A 254 -14.27 -4.25 9.74
C PRO A 254 -13.31 -3.78 10.84
N ASP A 255 -13.05 -4.64 11.82
CA ASP A 255 -12.09 -4.41 12.92
C ASP A 255 -10.66 -4.42 12.35
N LEU A 256 -9.91 -3.33 12.58
CA LEU A 256 -8.58 -3.10 12.02
C LEU A 256 -7.57 -2.83 13.12
N PRO A 257 -6.27 -3.15 12.92
CA PRO A 257 -5.26 -2.81 13.92
C PRO A 257 -5.14 -1.30 14.07
N ASP A 258 -4.64 -0.86 15.23
CA ASP A 258 -4.24 0.53 15.43
C ASP A 258 -3.34 0.98 14.26
N ASN A 259 -3.43 2.26 13.89
CA ASN A 259 -2.59 2.84 12.85
C ASN A 259 -1.55 3.82 13.44
N PRO A 260 -0.53 3.33 14.17
CA PRO A 260 0.47 4.16 14.82
C PRO A 260 1.35 4.93 13.82
N ARG A 261 1.28 4.62 12.52
CA ARG A 261 2.03 5.30 11.46
C ARG A 261 1.26 6.47 10.84
N ASN A 262 0.01 6.70 11.25
CA ASN A 262 -0.70 7.91 10.87
C ASN A 262 0.11 9.14 11.33
N ILE A 263 0.23 10.16 10.50
CA ILE A 263 0.98 11.39 10.83
C ILE A 263 0.39 12.07 12.07
N MET A 264 -0.88 11.84 12.37
CA MET A 264 -1.56 12.38 13.56
C MET A 264 -1.37 11.52 14.83
N ASP A 265 -0.53 10.47 14.84
CA ASP A 265 -0.13 9.77 16.08
C ASP A 265 1.20 10.32 16.64
N TYR A 266 1.77 9.73 17.70
CA TYR A 266 2.93 10.21 18.48
C TYR A 266 4.20 9.35 18.37
N VAL A 267 4.24 8.41 17.42
CA VAL A 267 5.46 7.65 17.15
C VAL A 267 6.59 8.57 16.71
N ASN A 268 7.83 8.06 16.68
CA ASN A 268 8.95 8.84 16.15
C ASN A 268 8.69 9.24 14.69
N ASP A 269 9.19 10.40 14.28
CA ASP A 269 8.86 10.98 12.97
C ASP A 269 9.25 10.10 11.78
N VAL A 270 10.29 9.28 11.88
CA VAL A 270 10.65 8.32 10.82
C VAL A 270 9.57 7.24 10.60
N GLU A 271 8.72 7.02 11.61
CA GLU A 271 7.69 6.01 11.63
C GLU A 271 6.28 6.55 11.27
N MET A 272 6.03 7.84 11.45
CA MET A 272 4.85 8.49 10.85
C MET A 272 5.01 8.45 9.33
N THR A 273 4.00 8.08 8.54
CA THR A 273 4.20 7.93 7.09
C THR A 273 3.09 8.50 6.23
N HIS A 274 1.86 8.62 6.75
CA HIS A 274 0.73 8.90 5.88
C HIS A 274 -0.45 9.59 6.56
N PHE A 275 -1.31 10.15 5.72
CA PHE A 275 -2.69 10.53 6.03
C PHE A 275 -3.68 9.59 5.33
N SER A 276 -4.89 9.49 5.86
CA SER A 276 -5.98 8.70 5.27
C SER A 276 -6.84 9.51 4.28
N ALA A 277 -7.67 8.84 3.49
CA ALA A 277 -8.60 9.49 2.57
C ALA A 277 -9.67 10.31 3.33
N GLY A 278 -10.12 9.82 4.48
CA GLY A 278 -11.05 10.51 5.36
C GLY A 278 -10.42 11.73 6.03
N GLN A 279 -9.13 11.68 6.39
CA GLN A 279 -8.40 12.86 6.87
C GLN A 279 -8.32 13.93 5.76
N ARG A 280 -8.02 13.54 4.51
CA ARG A 280 -8.09 14.46 3.35
C ARG A 280 -9.46 15.12 3.21
N ALA A 281 -10.52 14.32 3.23
CA ALA A 281 -11.90 14.82 3.11
C ALA A 281 -12.25 15.80 4.23
N ARG A 282 -11.83 15.51 5.47
CA ARG A 282 -12.01 16.38 6.64
C ARG A 282 -11.27 17.71 6.49
N ALA A 283 -10.00 17.68 6.07
CA ALA A 283 -9.22 18.87 5.81
C ALA A 283 -9.83 19.73 4.70
N TRP A 284 -10.26 19.12 3.60
CA TRP A 284 -10.92 19.83 2.49
C TRP A 284 -12.24 20.47 2.90
N SER A 285 -13.03 19.78 3.73
CA SER A 285 -14.26 20.34 4.31
C SER A 285 -13.95 21.58 5.14
N ALA A 286 -12.93 21.51 6.01
CA ALA A 286 -12.49 22.66 6.80
C ALA A 286 -11.94 23.81 5.94
N ILE A 287 -11.25 23.53 4.83
CA ILE A 287 -10.78 24.56 3.90
C ILE A 287 -11.94 25.28 3.21
N ASN A 288 -13.01 24.56 2.85
CA ASN A 288 -14.13 25.12 2.11
C ASN A 288 -15.22 25.74 2.98
N ALA A 289 -15.22 25.49 4.29
CA ALA A 289 -16.14 26.13 5.21
C ALA A 289 -15.82 27.62 5.37
N THR A 290 -16.74 28.52 5.00
CA THR A 290 -16.55 29.98 5.05
C THR A 290 -16.30 30.53 6.47
N THR A 291 -16.69 29.77 7.50
CA THR A 291 -16.45 30.09 8.91
C THR A 291 -15.04 29.70 9.40
N SER A 292 -14.30 28.92 8.61
CA SER A 292 -12.97 28.42 8.95
C SER A 292 -11.87 29.43 8.68
N ARG A 293 -10.83 29.44 9.52
CA ARG A 293 -9.60 30.23 9.29
C ARG A 293 -8.86 29.84 8.01
N LEU A 294 -9.06 28.62 7.49
CA LEU A 294 -8.41 28.14 6.27
C LEU A 294 -9.03 28.70 4.99
N TYR A 295 -10.30 29.12 5.04
CA TYR A 295 -11.03 29.56 3.87
C TYR A 295 -10.35 30.71 3.12
N PRO A 296 -10.00 31.84 3.76
CA PRO A 296 -9.36 32.95 3.06
C PRO A 296 -7.93 32.61 2.60
N LEU A 297 -7.21 31.74 3.31
CA LEU A 297 -5.81 31.40 3.01
C LEU A 297 -5.63 30.78 1.63
N THR A 298 -6.55 29.92 1.21
CA THR A 298 -6.43 29.11 -0.01
C THR A 298 -6.93 29.79 -1.28
N ARG A 299 -7.49 31.01 -1.18
CA ARG A 299 -8.11 31.70 -2.32
C ARG A 299 -7.03 32.16 -3.32
N ALA A 300 -7.35 32.14 -4.62
CA ALA A 300 -6.43 32.55 -5.68
C ALA A 300 -5.95 34.00 -5.52
N ALA A 301 -6.86 34.92 -5.15
CA ALA A 301 -6.51 36.31 -4.86
C ALA A 301 -5.51 36.44 -3.70
N ASN A 302 -5.68 35.61 -2.65
CA ASN A 302 -4.75 35.60 -1.54
C ASN A 302 -3.36 35.13 -1.97
N ARG A 303 -3.27 34.06 -2.79
CA ARG A 303 -1.98 33.57 -3.33
C ARG A 303 -1.21 34.64 -4.11
N ALA A 304 -1.90 35.45 -4.91
CA ALA A 304 -1.29 36.56 -5.63
C ALA A 304 -0.81 37.68 -4.69
N ALA A 305 -1.59 37.98 -3.65
CA ALA A 305 -1.27 38.98 -2.63
C ALA A 305 -0.07 38.58 -1.76
N THR A 306 0.07 37.28 -1.45
CA THR A 306 1.16 36.73 -0.63
C THR A 306 2.36 36.24 -1.46
N GLY A 307 2.23 36.19 -2.78
CA GLY A 307 3.26 35.68 -3.69
C GLY A 307 3.56 34.20 -3.50
N THR A 308 2.54 33.36 -3.49
CA THR A 308 2.65 31.91 -3.20
C THR A 308 2.04 31.05 -4.30
N GLY A 309 2.29 29.73 -4.22
CA GLY A 309 1.90 28.76 -5.25
C GLY A 309 2.55 29.11 -6.59
N PRO A 310 1.78 29.41 -7.64
CA PRO A 310 2.34 29.74 -8.96
C PRO A 310 3.19 31.02 -8.98
N TYR A 311 3.15 31.84 -7.92
CA TYR A 311 3.99 33.04 -7.77
C TYR A 311 5.15 32.85 -6.80
N GLY A 312 5.18 31.73 -6.06
CA GLY A 312 6.12 31.47 -4.98
C GLY A 312 7.40 30.77 -5.44
N TYR A 313 8.08 30.09 -4.52
CA TYR A 313 9.21 29.23 -4.83
C TYR A 313 8.78 28.01 -5.66
N VAL A 314 9.69 27.47 -6.46
CA VAL A 314 9.47 26.29 -7.31
C VAL A 314 10.57 25.24 -7.05
N LYS A 315 10.22 23.95 -7.09
CA LYS A 315 11.17 22.83 -7.00
C LYS A 315 10.78 21.76 -8.00
N ALA A 316 11.68 21.42 -8.92
CA ALA A 316 11.51 20.35 -9.89
C ALA A 316 11.58 18.99 -9.19
N TYR A 317 10.59 18.14 -9.44
CA TYR A 317 10.61 16.74 -9.03
C TYR A 317 9.79 15.90 -10.00
N PHE A 318 10.23 14.67 -10.25
CA PHE A 318 9.49 13.74 -11.11
C PHE A 318 9.72 12.27 -10.72
N SER A 319 8.76 11.44 -11.12
CA SER A 319 8.89 9.98 -11.12
C SER A 319 8.52 9.39 -12.48
N ALA A 320 8.87 8.13 -12.74
CA ALA A 320 8.49 7.42 -13.96
C ALA A 320 8.07 5.98 -13.68
N GLN A 321 7.11 5.48 -14.47
CA GLN A 321 6.69 4.09 -14.46
C GLN A 321 6.45 3.54 -15.89
N PRO A 322 7.04 2.38 -16.24
CA PRO A 322 7.97 1.60 -15.44
C PRO A 322 9.38 2.22 -15.46
N ARG A 323 10.18 2.01 -14.40
CA ARG A 323 11.62 2.34 -14.42
C ARG A 323 12.45 1.33 -15.23
N VAL A 324 11.92 0.13 -15.43
CA VAL A 324 12.50 -0.92 -16.29
C VAL A 324 11.47 -1.33 -17.35
N GLY A 325 11.55 -0.69 -18.51
CA GLY A 325 10.67 -0.89 -19.66
C GLY A 325 11.30 -1.70 -20.78
N CYS A 326 10.67 -1.69 -21.96
CA CYS A 326 11.13 -2.39 -23.15
C CYS A 326 11.20 -1.45 -24.34
N VAL A 327 12.04 -1.79 -25.32
CA VAL A 327 12.14 -1.06 -26.59
C VAL A 327 10.75 -0.92 -27.23
N GLY A 328 10.42 0.30 -27.66
CA GLY A 328 9.18 0.61 -28.37
C GLY A 328 7.92 0.61 -27.50
N LYS A 329 8.04 0.42 -26.18
CA LYS A 329 6.92 0.48 -25.24
C LYS A 329 6.91 1.79 -24.45
N PRO A 330 5.73 2.27 -24.03
CA PRO A 330 5.61 3.56 -23.34
C PRO A 330 6.18 3.48 -21.92
N VAL A 331 6.80 4.59 -21.50
CA VAL A 331 7.13 4.91 -20.12
C VAL A 331 6.36 6.17 -19.75
N HIS A 332 5.52 6.10 -18.71
CA HIS A 332 4.81 7.25 -18.19
C HIS A 332 5.70 8.02 -17.24
N VAL A 333 5.85 9.33 -17.44
CA VAL A 333 6.65 10.21 -16.58
C VAL A 333 5.73 11.25 -15.96
N TYR A 334 5.90 11.51 -14.66
CA TYR A 334 5.01 12.34 -13.87
C TYR A 334 5.78 13.48 -13.19
N SER A 335 5.43 14.74 -13.47
CA SER A 335 5.92 15.90 -12.72
C SER A 335 5.19 16.03 -11.38
N TYR A 336 5.96 15.96 -10.29
CA TYR A 336 5.54 16.22 -8.91
C TYR A 336 6.23 17.48 -8.39
N SER A 337 6.24 18.54 -9.18
CA SER A 337 7.03 19.74 -8.87
C SER A 337 6.26 20.70 -7.94
N LEU A 338 6.94 21.22 -6.91
CA LEU A 338 6.43 22.25 -5.99
C LEU A 338 6.25 23.58 -6.73
N GLY A 339 5.26 24.38 -6.34
CA GLY A 339 5.12 25.77 -6.78
C GLY A 339 4.22 25.94 -8.00
N MET A 340 3.36 24.94 -8.27
CA MET A 340 2.41 24.92 -9.39
C MET A 340 3.02 25.42 -10.71
N PRO A 341 4.09 24.78 -11.23
CA PRO A 341 4.71 25.20 -12.48
C PRO A 341 3.74 25.08 -13.64
N HIS A 342 3.84 26.02 -14.58
CA HIS A 342 3.03 26.09 -15.79
C HIS A 342 3.81 25.68 -17.04
N VAL A 343 5.14 25.68 -16.98
CA VAL A 343 6.03 25.21 -18.04
C VAL A 343 6.77 23.98 -17.55
N HIS A 344 6.82 22.96 -18.40
CA HIS A 344 7.65 21.78 -18.25
C HIS A 344 8.51 21.64 -19.51
N GLN A 345 9.79 21.36 -19.34
CA GLN A 345 10.70 21.03 -20.43
C GLN A 345 11.47 19.78 -20.07
N TRP A 346 11.29 18.74 -20.86
CA TRP A 346 11.88 17.44 -20.65
C TRP A 346 13.04 17.17 -21.60
N ASP A 347 14.05 16.45 -21.11
CA ASP A 347 15.08 15.79 -21.92
C ASP A 347 15.25 14.35 -21.42
N PHE A 348 14.98 13.38 -22.31
CA PHE A 348 15.03 11.94 -22.02
C PHE A 348 16.26 11.26 -22.62
N SER A 349 17.27 12.03 -23.06
CA SER A 349 18.55 11.51 -23.57
C SER A 349 18.41 10.44 -24.67
N GLY A 350 17.47 10.63 -25.60
CA GLY A 350 17.18 9.70 -26.71
C GLY A 350 15.78 9.10 -26.70
N GLY A 351 15.02 9.25 -25.61
CA GLY A 351 13.57 8.97 -25.59
C GLY A 351 12.77 10.04 -26.33
N VAL A 352 11.66 9.64 -26.95
CA VAL A 352 10.73 10.53 -27.66
C VAL A 352 9.42 10.63 -26.87
N PRO A 353 9.11 11.80 -26.27
CA PRO A 353 7.82 12.02 -25.63
C PRO A 353 6.71 12.27 -26.65
N ASP A 354 5.48 11.91 -26.28
CA ASP A 354 4.26 12.30 -27.00
C ASP A 354 4.01 13.82 -26.97
N ASP A 355 4.26 14.46 -25.82
CA ASP A 355 4.23 15.90 -25.63
C ASP A 355 5.37 16.35 -24.67
N PRO A 356 6.46 16.96 -25.17
CA PRO A 356 7.58 17.39 -24.32
C PRO A 356 7.25 18.58 -23.40
N THR A 357 6.06 19.15 -23.49
CA THR A 357 5.59 20.28 -22.67
C THR A 357 4.54 19.87 -21.63
N ALA A 358 3.99 18.66 -21.75
CA ALA A 358 3.05 18.12 -20.78
C ALA A 358 3.75 17.90 -19.42
N SER A 359 2.99 18.03 -18.34
CA SER A 359 3.46 17.64 -17.00
C SER A 359 3.61 16.12 -16.87
N CYS A 360 2.87 15.36 -17.68
CA CYS A 360 2.71 13.90 -17.62
C CYS A 360 2.91 13.21 -18.99
N PRO A 361 4.08 13.35 -19.65
CA PRO A 361 4.27 12.75 -20.97
C PRO A 361 4.39 11.22 -20.91
N GLN A 362 4.01 10.57 -22.01
CA GLN A 362 4.43 9.21 -22.31
C GLN A 362 5.65 9.24 -23.22
N VAL A 363 6.69 8.49 -22.86
CA VAL A 363 7.98 8.47 -23.58
C VAL A 363 8.22 7.10 -24.17
N VAL A 364 8.68 7.04 -25.41
CA VAL A 364 9.09 5.78 -26.07
C VAL A 364 10.59 5.83 -26.36
N PHE A 365 11.27 4.73 -26.06
CA PHE A 365 12.69 4.54 -26.34
C PHE A 365 12.87 3.49 -27.44
N SER A 366 13.59 3.83 -28.50
CA SER A 366 13.77 2.96 -29.67
C SER A 366 14.97 2.01 -29.57
N GLN A 367 15.79 2.13 -28.52
CA GLN A 367 16.97 1.31 -28.29
C GLN A 367 17.01 0.85 -26.83
N ALA A 368 17.64 -0.30 -26.58
CA ALA A 368 17.92 -0.74 -25.22
C ALA A 368 19.05 0.08 -24.62
N GLY A 369 19.01 0.31 -23.32
CA GLY A 369 20.02 1.10 -22.63
C GLY A 369 19.53 1.73 -21.32
N SER A 370 20.44 2.49 -20.73
CA SER A 370 20.24 3.27 -19.52
C SER A 370 20.12 4.75 -19.89
N TYR A 371 19.01 5.40 -19.51
CA TYR A 371 18.68 6.76 -19.94
C TYR A 371 18.62 7.73 -18.75
N ASP A 372 19.24 8.89 -18.94
CA ASP A 372 19.13 10.03 -18.04
C ASP A 372 17.85 10.81 -18.35
N VAL A 373 17.18 11.30 -17.31
CA VAL A 373 15.98 12.14 -17.44
C VAL A 373 16.22 13.49 -16.77
N ARG A 374 15.99 14.57 -17.50
CA ARG A 374 16.05 15.94 -17.00
C ARG A 374 14.70 16.63 -17.14
N LEU A 375 14.29 17.30 -16.08
CA LEU A 375 13.12 18.17 -16.03
C LEU A 375 13.55 19.60 -15.68
N ILE A 376 13.10 20.57 -16.46
CA ILE A 376 13.13 21.99 -16.12
C ILE A 376 11.69 22.45 -15.96
N VAL A 377 11.38 23.15 -14.86
CA VAL A 377 10.05 23.72 -14.62
C VAL A 377 10.12 25.22 -14.43
N GLU A 378 9.05 25.93 -14.82
CA GLU A 378 8.88 27.36 -14.57
C GLU A 378 7.46 27.65 -14.06
N ASN A 379 7.32 28.53 -13.05
CA ASN A 379 6.03 29.00 -12.56
C ASN A 379 5.67 30.41 -13.08
N LEU A 380 4.49 30.92 -12.75
CA LEU A 380 3.99 32.19 -13.28
C LEU A 380 4.80 33.43 -12.84
N SER A 381 5.67 33.32 -11.83
CA SER A 381 6.62 34.39 -11.48
C SER A 381 7.94 34.33 -12.25
N GLY A 382 8.08 33.41 -13.20
CA GLY A 382 9.30 33.20 -14.00
C GLY A 382 10.43 32.50 -13.23
N ARG A 383 10.15 31.98 -12.02
CA ARG A 383 11.13 31.21 -11.26
C ARG A 383 11.25 29.82 -11.86
N ARG A 384 12.49 29.31 -11.91
CA ARG A 384 12.83 28.02 -12.50
C ARG A 384 13.60 27.13 -11.53
N ASP A 385 13.43 25.83 -11.67
CA ASP A 385 14.29 24.81 -11.06
C ASP A 385 14.54 23.68 -12.07
N THR A 386 15.59 22.90 -11.83
CA THR A 386 15.99 21.79 -12.70
C THR A 386 16.34 20.57 -11.88
N LEU A 387 15.88 19.40 -12.32
CA LEU A 387 16.25 18.10 -11.77
C LEU A 387 16.76 17.19 -12.88
N LEU A 388 17.91 16.55 -12.65
CA LEU A 388 18.47 15.50 -13.48
C LEU A 388 18.56 14.22 -12.63
N LYS A 389 17.97 13.12 -13.11
CA LYS A 389 18.18 11.76 -12.57
C LYS A 389 18.96 10.95 -13.61
N THR A 390 20.17 10.53 -13.27
CA THR A 390 21.05 9.76 -14.16
C THR A 390 20.71 8.27 -14.14
N GLY A 391 20.77 7.60 -15.28
CA GLY A 391 20.44 6.18 -15.45
C GLY A 391 19.07 5.77 -14.93
N TYR A 392 18.12 6.70 -14.95
CA TYR A 392 16.86 6.59 -14.24
C TYR A 392 15.88 5.62 -14.89
N ILE A 393 15.91 5.51 -16.22
CA ILE A 393 15.09 4.58 -16.99
C ILE A 393 16.01 3.54 -17.62
N GLN A 394 15.71 2.26 -17.38
CA GLN A 394 16.34 1.12 -18.05
C GLN A 394 15.39 0.55 -19.10
N VAL A 395 15.89 0.32 -20.32
CA VAL A 395 15.11 -0.20 -21.44
C VAL A 395 15.72 -1.51 -21.91
N LEU A 396 14.93 -2.58 -21.92
CA LEU A 396 15.33 -3.93 -22.32
C LEU A 396 14.91 -4.24 -23.76
N ASP A 397 15.73 -5.00 -24.48
CA ASP A 397 15.40 -5.62 -25.79
C ASP A 397 15.24 -7.14 -25.70
N THR A 398 15.73 -7.76 -24.63
CA THR A 398 15.71 -9.21 -24.46
C THR A 398 14.31 -9.67 -24.07
N ILE A 399 13.75 -10.58 -24.88
CA ILE A 399 12.44 -11.20 -24.65
C ILE A 399 12.64 -12.72 -24.56
N TYR A 400 12.04 -13.35 -23.54
CA TYR A 400 12.21 -14.76 -23.24
C TYR A 400 11.11 -15.62 -23.87
N PRO A 401 11.45 -16.73 -24.54
CA PRO A 401 10.46 -17.68 -25.04
C PRO A 401 9.88 -18.54 -23.90
N LEU A 402 8.79 -19.27 -24.19
CA LEU A 402 8.29 -20.32 -23.29
C LEU A 402 8.96 -21.68 -23.63
N PRO A 403 9.13 -22.58 -22.64
CA PRO A 403 8.79 -22.40 -21.22
C PRO A 403 9.73 -21.41 -20.52
N TYR A 404 9.15 -20.48 -19.77
CA TYR A 404 9.87 -19.64 -18.82
C TYR A 404 9.80 -20.27 -17.44
N ARG A 405 10.94 -20.40 -16.76
CA ARG A 405 11.05 -21.02 -15.43
C ARG A 405 11.95 -20.18 -14.54
N GLU A 406 11.48 -19.84 -13.36
CA GLU A 406 12.24 -19.15 -12.32
C GLU A 406 11.99 -19.84 -10.97
N GLY A 407 13.06 -20.44 -10.43
CA GLY A 407 13.09 -21.09 -9.11
C GLY A 407 14.13 -20.47 -8.17
N PHE A 408 14.70 -19.32 -8.53
CA PHE A 408 15.63 -18.51 -7.74
C PHE A 408 16.96 -19.17 -7.39
N GLU A 409 17.36 -20.24 -8.08
CA GLU A 409 18.62 -20.97 -7.84
C GLU A 409 19.88 -20.26 -8.38
N GLY A 410 19.71 -19.17 -9.14
CA GLY A 410 20.80 -18.39 -9.70
C GLY A 410 21.66 -17.68 -8.63
N THR A 411 22.85 -17.23 -9.04
CA THR A 411 23.75 -16.48 -8.14
C THR A 411 23.35 -15.01 -7.99
N ALA A 412 22.67 -14.41 -8.98
CA ALA A 412 22.15 -13.05 -8.95
C ALA A 412 20.78 -12.96 -8.27
N PHE A 413 20.48 -11.83 -7.62
CA PHE A 413 19.13 -11.49 -7.17
C PHE A 413 18.94 -9.96 -7.21
N PRO A 414 17.84 -9.44 -7.79
CA PRO A 414 16.82 -10.20 -8.52
C PRO A 414 17.44 -10.91 -9.76
N PRO A 415 16.83 -12.00 -10.28
CA PRO A 415 17.31 -12.67 -11.49
C PRO A 415 17.53 -11.71 -12.67
N THR A 416 18.41 -12.06 -13.61
CA THR A 416 18.73 -11.21 -14.77
C THR A 416 17.47 -10.81 -15.54
N HIS A 417 17.38 -9.54 -15.95
CA HIS A 417 16.22 -8.94 -16.64
C HIS A 417 14.90 -8.92 -15.86
N THR A 418 14.94 -9.25 -14.56
CA THR A 418 13.83 -9.07 -13.62
C THR A 418 14.10 -7.85 -12.73
N TRP A 419 13.08 -7.36 -12.02
CA TRP A 419 13.21 -6.12 -11.25
C TRP A 419 12.43 -6.17 -9.94
N ILE A 420 12.94 -5.47 -8.91
CA ILE A 420 12.23 -5.23 -7.65
C ILE A 420 11.70 -3.79 -7.65
N ASP A 421 10.39 -3.65 -7.60
CA ASP A 421 9.76 -2.37 -7.31
C ASP A 421 9.49 -2.27 -5.81
N ASN A 422 10.32 -1.45 -5.13
CA ASN A 422 10.30 -1.18 -3.70
C ASN A 422 10.14 0.35 -3.52
N PRO A 423 8.90 0.86 -3.46
CA PRO A 423 8.65 2.30 -3.47
C PRO A 423 9.14 3.04 -2.22
N ASP A 424 9.21 2.37 -1.07
CA ASP A 424 9.58 2.99 0.20
C ASP A 424 11.06 2.80 0.58
N GLY A 425 11.78 1.95 -0.19
CA GLY A 425 13.20 1.65 0.02
C GLY A 425 13.47 0.81 1.27
N SER A 426 12.45 0.18 1.85
CA SER A 426 12.54 -0.64 3.06
C SER A 426 12.71 -2.13 2.73
N ARG A 427 12.19 -3.02 3.59
CA ARG A 427 12.24 -4.47 3.37
C ARG A 427 11.46 -4.81 2.10
N THR A 428 12.05 -5.62 1.24
CA THR A 428 11.41 -6.03 -0.01
C THR A 428 11.63 -7.53 -0.24
N TRP A 429 11.23 -8.02 -1.41
CA TRP A 429 11.53 -9.38 -1.83
C TRP A 429 13.04 -9.64 -1.78
N GLU A 430 13.43 -10.74 -1.17
CA GLU A 430 14.82 -11.17 -1.06
C GLU A 430 14.96 -12.66 -1.40
N ARG A 431 16.18 -13.04 -1.81
CA ARG A 431 16.52 -14.46 -1.97
C ARG A 431 16.71 -15.12 -0.61
N PHE A 432 15.96 -16.19 -0.38
CA PHE A 432 16.08 -17.04 0.80
C PHE A 432 16.83 -18.32 0.45
N ARG A 433 17.94 -18.61 1.13
CA ARG A 433 18.88 -19.71 0.78
C ARG A 433 19.57 -20.31 2.00
N ASN A 434 20.36 -21.36 1.77
CA ASN A 434 21.27 -22.01 2.74
C ASN A 434 20.55 -22.59 3.97
N THR A 435 19.36 -23.15 3.76
CA THR A 435 18.57 -23.74 4.85
C THR A 435 18.81 -25.23 4.97
N ASN A 436 18.85 -25.73 6.21
CA ASN A 436 18.78 -27.15 6.51
C ASN A 436 17.56 -27.38 7.45
N PRO A 437 16.51 -28.11 7.02
CA PRO A 437 16.35 -28.75 5.71
C PRO A 437 16.20 -27.73 4.55
N PRO A 438 16.27 -28.17 3.28
CA PRO A 438 15.91 -27.34 2.13
C PRO A 438 14.49 -26.77 2.26
N ARG A 439 14.30 -25.51 1.85
CA ARG A 439 13.05 -24.76 2.05
C ARG A 439 12.49 -24.13 0.76
N GLY A 440 12.96 -24.57 -0.41
CA GLY A 440 12.25 -24.33 -1.66
C GLY A 440 10.93 -25.11 -1.71
N ALA A 441 10.15 -24.89 -2.77
CA ALA A 441 8.86 -25.53 -2.97
C ALA A 441 8.95 -27.04 -2.80
N TYR A 442 8.09 -27.58 -1.93
CA TYR A 442 8.02 -29.01 -1.59
C TYR A 442 9.34 -29.63 -1.12
N GLY A 443 10.32 -28.81 -0.68
CA GLY A 443 11.66 -29.24 -0.31
C GLY A 443 12.53 -29.69 -1.49
N ALA A 444 12.12 -29.36 -2.73
CA ALA A 444 12.81 -29.76 -3.95
C ALA A 444 14.09 -28.95 -4.21
N SER A 445 14.21 -27.76 -3.64
CA SER A 445 15.36 -26.89 -3.79
C SER A 445 15.78 -26.21 -2.48
N SER A 446 16.99 -25.65 -2.46
CA SER A 446 17.56 -24.94 -1.31
C SER A 446 17.28 -23.45 -1.30
N THR A 447 16.66 -22.93 -2.36
CA THR A 447 16.45 -21.51 -2.57
C THR A 447 14.97 -21.23 -2.85
N SER A 448 14.50 -20.07 -2.41
CA SER A 448 13.21 -19.51 -2.80
C SER A 448 13.29 -17.98 -2.70
N MET A 449 12.25 -17.29 -3.13
CA MET A 449 12.10 -15.86 -2.85
C MET A 449 11.18 -15.68 -1.65
N ARG A 450 11.45 -14.68 -0.81
CA ARG A 450 10.56 -14.34 0.30
C ARG A 450 10.39 -12.85 0.49
N LEU A 451 9.28 -12.48 1.11
CA LEU A 451 9.04 -11.15 1.65
C LEU A 451 8.90 -11.26 3.17
N LEU A 452 9.72 -10.51 3.90
CA LEU A 452 9.89 -10.59 5.35
C LEU A 452 8.79 -9.88 6.15
N PHE A 453 7.51 -10.13 5.85
CA PHE A 453 6.39 -9.44 6.52
C PHE A 453 6.42 -9.56 8.05
N TYR A 454 6.93 -10.67 8.60
CA TYR A 454 7.03 -10.84 10.05
C TYR A 454 7.84 -9.73 10.73
N ASN A 455 8.89 -9.24 10.05
CA ASN A 455 9.74 -8.16 10.52
C ASN A 455 9.52 -6.85 9.75
N TYR A 456 8.49 -6.81 8.89
CA TYR A 456 8.14 -5.64 8.13
C TYR A 456 7.16 -4.80 8.92
N SER A 457 7.68 -3.77 9.58
CA SER A 457 6.89 -2.92 10.46
C SER A 457 5.96 -1.96 9.73
N ARG A 458 5.91 -1.96 8.38
CA ARG A 458 5.06 -1.05 7.60
C ARG A 458 3.79 -1.77 7.15
N TYR A 459 2.67 -1.31 7.69
CA TYR A 459 1.33 -1.82 7.39
C TYR A 459 0.86 -1.31 6.03
N GLN A 460 0.23 -2.17 5.24
CA GLN A 460 -0.23 -1.95 3.86
C GLN A 460 0.86 -1.52 2.86
N GLU A 461 2.13 -1.67 3.22
CA GLU A 461 3.23 -1.42 2.30
C GLU A 461 3.26 -2.47 1.20
N LYS A 462 3.65 -2.04 -0.02
CA LYS A 462 3.58 -2.86 -1.23
C LYS A 462 4.95 -3.02 -1.84
N ASP A 463 5.33 -4.27 -2.11
CA ASP A 463 6.60 -4.61 -2.73
C ASP A 463 6.39 -5.64 -3.83
N SER A 464 7.04 -5.42 -4.98
CA SER A 464 6.83 -6.24 -6.16
C SER A 464 8.12 -6.83 -6.72
N TRP A 465 8.07 -8.10 -7.08
CA TRP A 465 9.01 -8.68 -8.05
C TRP A 465 8.34 -8.74 -9.43
N ILE A 466 9.07 -8.34 -10.47
CA ILE A 466 8.58 -8.26 -11.83
C ILE A 466 9.44 -9.15 -12.72
N SER A 467 8.80 -10.06 -13.46
CA SER A 467 9.44 -11.01 -14.37
C SER A 467 10.19 -10.33 -15.52
N ALA A 468 11.03 -11.12 -16.19
CA ALA A 468 11.56 -10.75 -17.49
C ALA A 468 10.42 -10.60 -18.52
N PRO A 469 10.62 -9.82 -19.60
CA PRO A 469 9.67 -9.76 -20.72
C PRO A 469 9.55 -11.12 -21.40
N LEU A 470 8.33 -11.61 -21.58
CA LEU A 470 8.02 -12.90 -22.19
C LEU A 470 7.41 -12.74 -23.58
N ASP A 471 7.75 -13.65 -24.50
CA ASP A 471 7.16 -13.70 -25.83
C ASP A 471 6.01 -14.70 -25.88
N LEU A 472 4.78 -14.19 -25.93
CA LEU A 472 3.57 -15.00 -26.09
C LEU A 472 3.02 -14.93 -27.53
N SER A 473 3.70 -14.21 -28.43
CA SER A 473 3.26 -14.02 -29.82
C SER A 473 3.15 -15.31 -30.65
N PRO A 474 3.96 -16.37 -30.45
CA PRO A 474 3.85 -17.59 -31.23
C PRO A 474 2.58 -18.42 -30.90
N TYR A 475 1.96 -18.21 -29.74
CA TYR A 475 0.90 -19.09 -29.22
C TYR A 475 -0.48 -18.58 -29.60
N THR A 476 -0.91 -18.81 -30.84
CA THR A 476 -2.23 -18.39 -31.33
C THR A 476 -3.24 -19.54 -31.46
N ASP A 477 -2.79 -20.79 -31.34
CA ASP A 477 -3.62 -22.00 -31.40
C ASP A 477 -4.69 -21.99 -30.28
N PRO A 478 -5.99 -22.15 -30.60
CA PRO A 478 -7.06 -22.21 -29.59
C PRO A 478 -7.01 -23.46 -28.70
N ASP A 479 -6.40 -24.56 -29.17
CA ASP A 479 -6.26 -25.81 -28.44
C ASP A 479 -5.02 -25.83 -27.53
N LEU A 480 -4.15 -24.82 -27.65
CA LEU A 480 -3.08 -24.54 -26.70
C LEU A 480 -3.54 -23.51 -25.66
N SER A 481 -3.31 -23.84 -24.39
CA SER A 481 -3.44 -22.92 -23.28
C SER A 481 -2.07 -22.46 -22.81
N VAL A 482 -1.90 -21.16 -22.58
CA VAL A 482 -0.73 -20.61 -21.91
C VAL A 482 -1.08 -20.45 -20.43
N VAL A 483 -0.28 -21.04 -19.54
CA VAL A 483 -0.58 -21.10 -18.11
C VAL A 483 0.61 -20.63 -17.31
N LEU A 484 0.38 -19.67 -16.42
CA LEU A 484 1.29 -19.37 -15.32
C LEU A 484 1.00 -20.33 -14.17
N ARG A 485 2.04 -20.94 -13.60
CA ARG A 485 2.01 -21.69 -12.35
C ARG A 485 3.05 -21.12 -11.40
N PHE A 486 2.74 -21.12 -10.12
CA PHE A 486 3.67 -20.68 -9.09
C PHE A 486 3.30 -21.34 -7.77
N SER A 487 4.31 -21.55 -6.93
CA SER A 487 4.15 -22.09 -5.59
C SER A 487 4.33 -20.99 -4.56
N TRP A 488 3.51 -20.99 -3.52
CA TRP A 488 3.64 -20.08 -2.38
C TRP A 488 3.50 -20.83 -1.06
N ALA A 489 4.09 -20.25 -0.01
CA ALA A 489 3.89 -20.71 1.35
C ALA A 489 3.73 -19.52 2.29
N TYR A 490 2.71 -19.59 3.14
CA TYR A 490 2.33 -18.49 4.03
C TYR A 490 1.56 -19.02 5.26
N ALA A 491 1.75 -18.36 6.39
CA ALA A 491 0.92 -18.54 7.58
C ALA A 491 0.57 -17.16 8.13
N CYS A 492 -0.70 -16.85 8.30
CA CYS A 492 -1.12 -15.61 8.98
C CYS A 492 -0.80 -15.65 10.48
N LEU A 493 -0.98 -14.53 11.16
CA LEU A 493 -0.87 -14.44 12.63
C LEU A 493 -2.22 -14.07 13.23
N THR A 494 -2.65 -14.80 14.25
CA THR A 494 -3.76 -14.39 15.12
C THR A 494 -3.15 -14.04 16.48
N TYR A 495 -3.27 -12.79 16.91
CA TYR A 495 -2.53 -12.31 18.08
C TYR A 495 -3.36 -11.38 18.95
N GLU A 496 -3.23 -11.59 20.27
CA GLU A 496 -3.70 -10.68 21.32
C GLU A 496 -2.58 -10.47 22.35
N ASN A 497 -2.63 -9.33 23.05
CA ASN A 497 -1.74 -9.05 24.18
C ASN A 497 -2.54 -8.49 25.36
N THR A 498 -3.08 -9.39 26.17
CA THR A 498 -3.87 -9.04 27.36
C THR A 498 -3.03 -8.43 28.49
N SER A 499 -1.70 -8.53 28.42
CA SER A 499 -0.76 -7.96 29.40
C SER A 499 -0.30 -6.54 29.06
N ALA A 500 -0.58 -6.05 27.85
CA ALA A 500 -0.30 -4.67 27.47
C ALA A 500 -1.24 -3.69 28.20
N ASN A 501 -0.84 -2.42 28.27
CA ASN A 501 -1.67 -1.35 28.80
C ASN A 501 -1.81 -0.20 27.78
N PRO A 502 -2.97 -0.06 27.10
CA PRO A 502 -4.15 -0.90 27.17
C PRO A 502 -3.89 -2.28 26.53
N PRO A 503 -4.74 -3.29 26.84
CA PRO A 503 -4.62 -4.59 26.21
C PRO A 503 -4.83 -4.49 24.70
N SER A 504 -4.14 -5.33 23.94
CA SER A 504 -4.46 -5.56 22.54
C SER A 504 -5.49 -6.67 22.44
N TYR A 505 -6.62 -6.39 21.80
CA TYR A 505 -7.65 -7.35 21.44
C TYR A 505 -7.15 -8.32 20.34
N LEU A 506 -7.82 -9.47 20.27
CA LEU A 506 -7.52 -10.53 19.32
C LEU A 506 -7.84 -10.08 17.90
N LEU A 507 -6.83 -10.10 17.04
CA LEU A 507 -6.98 -9.76 15.62
C LEU A 507 -6.16 -10.72 14.75
N ASP A 508 -6.65 -10.93 13.53
CA ASP A 508 -5.90 -11.57 12.47
C ASP A 508 -5.05 -10.54 11.73
N TYR A 509 -3.73 -10.67 11.83
CA TYR A 509 -2.75 -9.92 11.04
C TYR A 509 -2.45 -10.73 9.78
N VAL A 510 -2.94 -10.23 8.65
CA VAL A 510 -3.03 -10.97 7.39
C VAL A 510 -2.44 -10.18 6.23
N ASP A 511 -1.54 -10.81 5.50
CA ASP A 511 -0.90 -10.25 4.31
C ASP A 511 -1.69 -10.63 3.04
N SER A 512 -1.31 -10.05 1.91
CA SER A 512 -1.88 -10.40 0.61
C SER A 512 -0.81 -10.60 -0.46
N LEU A 513 -1.10 -11.45 -1.43
CA LEU A 513 -0.32 -11.64 -2.65
C LEU A 513 -1.22 -11.39 -3.85
N ARG A 514 -0.72 -10.58 -4.79
CA ARG A 514 -1.40 -10.23 -6.04
C ARG A 514 -0.50 -10.54 -7.22
N VAL A 515 -1.09 -11.03 -8.29
CA VAL A 515 -0.41 -11.25 -9.57
C VAL A 515 -1.04 -10.38 -10.63
N TYR A 516 -0.20 -9.60 -11.30
CA TYR A 516 -0.61 -8.75 -12.42
C TYR A 516 0.10 -9.13 -13.70
N VAL A 517 -0.54 -8.85 -14.83
CA VAL A 517 0.03 -8.98 -16.18
C VAL A 517 0.07 -7.61 -16.85
N SER A 518 1.16 -7.35 -17.56
CA SER A 518 1.35 -6.16 -18.39
C SER A 518 1.65 -6.56 -19.83
N THR A 519 1.01 -5.87 -20.78
CA THR A 519 1.17 -6.05 -22.24
C THR A 519 1.92 -4.88 -22.89
N ASP A 520 2.30 -3.89 -22.09
CA ASP A 520 3.06 -2.69 -22.47
C ASP A 520 4.39 -2.58 -21.71
N CYS A 521 4.92 -3.73 -21.27
CA CYS A 521 6.18 -3.85 -20.55
C CYS A 521 6.27 -3.07 -19.21
N GLY A 522 5.12 -2.81 -18.60
CA GLY A 522 4.99 -2.34 -17.23
C GLY A 522 4.45 -0.93 -17.08
N ALA A 523 4.00 -0.31 -18.18
CA ALA A 523 3.28 0.97 -18.17
C ALA A 523 1.89 0.84 -17.54
N SER A 524 1.20 -0.26 -17.80
CA SER A 524 -0.09 -0.60 -17.19
C SER A 524 -0.12 -2.06 -16.77
N TRP A 525 -0.99 -2.36 -15.80
CA TRP A 525 -1.08 -3.66 -15.15
C TRP A 525 -2.53 -4.07 -14.98
N THR A 526 -2.82 -5.33 -15.29
CA THR A 526 -4.12 -5.97 -15.08
C THR A 526 -4.00 -7.03 -14.00
N LEU A 527 -4.80 -6.94 -12.94
CA LEU A 527 -4.84 -7.95 -11.87
C LEU A 527 -5.46 -9.24 -12.44
N VAL A 528 -4.75 -10.37 -12.30
CA VAL A 528 -5.21 -11.68 -12.82
C VAL A 528 -5.40 -12.72 -11.72
N TRP A 529 -4.84 -12.48 -10.53
CA TRP A 529 -4.99 -13.35 -9.37
C TRP A 529 -4.71 -12.56 -8.09
N GLU A 530 -5.47 -12.85 -7.04
CA GLU A 530 -5.26 -12.29 -5.71
C GLU A 530 -5.69 -13.32 -4.66
N LYS A 531 -4.89 -13.45 -3.61
CA LYS A 531 -5.31 -14.03 -2.33
C LYS A 531 -4.80 -13.15 -1.21
N GLY A 532 -5.67 -12.88 -0.25
CA GLY A 532 -5.35 -12.17 0.98
C GLY A 532 -6.01 -12.84 2.18
N GLY A 533 -5.76 -12.32 3.37
CA GLY A 533 -6.45 -12.84 4.54
C GLY A 533 -6.04 -14.28 4.86
N ARG A 534 -7.00 -15.03 5.41
CA ARG A 534 -6.87 -16.47 5.63
C ARG A 534 -6.82 -17.27 4.34
N ASP A 535 -7.33 -16.75 3.22
CA ASP A 535 -7.33 -17.45 1.93
C ASP A 535 -5.91 -17.57 1.34
N LEU A 536 -4.98 -16.71 1.75
CA LEU A 536 -3.57 -16.82 1.39
C LEU A 536 -2.85 -17.93 2.20
N ALA A 537 -3.35 -18.28 3.39
CA ALA A 537 -2.65 -19.19 4.31
C ALA A 537 -2.58 -20.61 3.74
N THR A 538 -1.38 -21.17 3.73
CA THR A 538 -1.09 -22.54 3.26
C THR A 538 -0.70 -23.47 4.41
N HIS A 539 -0.45 -22.92 5.59
CA HIS A 539 -0.19 -23.71 6.79
C HIS A 539 -1.44 -24.53 7.17
N PRO A 540 -1.31 -25.83 7.48
CA PRO A 540 -2.45 -26.71 7.79
C PRO A 540 -3.34 -26.20 8.94
N ASP A 541 -2.73 -25.57 9.94
CA ASP A 541 -3.44 -25.01 11.09
C ASP A 541 -3.96 -23.57 10.85
N GLY A 542 -3.80 -23.03 9.64
CA GLY A 542 -4.19 -21.66 9.31
C GLY A 542 -3.27 -20.61 9.94
N CYS A 543 -3.83 -19.69 10.72
CA CYS A 543 -3.06 -18.64 11.39
C CYS A 543 -2.34 -19.16 12.65
N LEU A 544 -1.08 -18.77 12.80
CA LEU A 544 -0.30 -19.09 14.00
C LEU A 544 -0.71 -18.15 15.14
N THR A 545 -0.86 -18.72 16.33
CA THR A 545 -1.17 -17.96 17.57
C THR A 545 0.08 -17.60 18.37
N SER A 546 1.20 -18.26 18.11
CA SER A 546 2.49 -17.92 18.70
C SER A 546 3.21 -16.88 17.84
N LEU A 547 3.79 -15.85 18.47
CA LEU A 547 4.62 -14.84 17.79
C LEU A 547 5.96 -15.44 17.35
N THR A 548 5.92 -16.22 16.28
CA THR A 548 7.08 -16.86 15.68
C THR A 548 7.15 -16.56 14.19
N SER A 549 8.37 -16.37 13.69
CA SER A 549 8.63 -16.22 12.27
C SER A 549 8.35 -17.54 11.56
N PHE A 550 7.39 -17.55 10.64
CA PHE A 550 7.05 -18.69 9.80
C PHE A 550 8.20 -19.04 8.86
N LEU A 551 8.45 -20.34 8.73
CA LEU A 551 9.36 -20.94 7.77
C LEU A 551 8.64 -22.12 7.09
N PRO A 552 8.71 -22.23 5.75
CA PRO A 552 7.99 -23.25 5.04
C PRO A 552 8.60 -24.65 5.25
N THR A 553 7.75 -25.66 5.18
CA THR A 553 8.09 -27.09 5.12
C THR A 553 7.44 -27.71 3.88
N ASN A 554 7.79 -28.94 3.54
CA ASN A 554 7.23 -29.62 2.36
C ASN A 554 5.69 -29.68 2.38
N ALA A 555 5.08 -29.73 3.57
CA ALA A 555 3.62 -29.81 3.74
C ALA A 555 2.91 -28.45 3.69
N THR A 556 3.63 -27.33 3.70
CA THR A 556 3.04 -25.99 3.75
C THR A 556 3.08 -25.27 2.40
N TRP A 557 3.61 -25.90 1.35
CA TRP A 557 3.61 -25.30 0.01
C TRP A 557 2.32 -25.65 -0.73
N MET A 558 1.75 -24.65 -1.40
CA MET A 558 0.65 -24.83 -2.34
C MET A 558 1.04 -24.26 -3.71
N THR A 559 0.48 -24.82 -4.78
CA THR A 559 0.64 -24.34 -6.15
C THR A 559 -0.70 -23.89 -6.69
N ASP A 560 -0.72 -22.74 -7.36
CA ASP A 560 -1.89 -22.26 -8.09
C ASP A 560 -1.53 -22.07 -9.57
N SER A 561 -2.56 -21.86 -10.38
CA SER A 561 -2.38 -21.59 -11.80
C SER A 561 -3.30 -20.47 -12.28
N VAL A 562 -2.79 -19.66 -13.20
CA VAL A 562 -3.50 -18.56 -13.84
C VAL A 562 -3.46 -18.79 -15.33
N SER A 563 -4.63 -18.80 -15.98
CA SER A 563 -4.69 -18.81 -17.45
C SER A 563 -4.20 -17.47 -17.99
N LEU A 564 -3.25 -17.53 -18.91
CA LEU A 564 -2.78 -16.38 -19.68
C LEU A 564 -3.34 -16.38 -21.10
N ASP A 565 -4.42 -17.12 -21.37
CA ASP A 565 -4.97 -17.30 -22.72
C ASP A 565 -5.41 -15.97 -23.35
N ALA A 566 -5.82 -15.00 -22.53
CA ALA A 566 -6.18 -13.64 -22.96
C ALA A 566 -4.98 -12.85 -23.52
N TYR A 567 -3.75 -13.29 -23.24
CA TYR A 567 -2.51 -12.61 -23.63
C TYR A 567 -1.74 -13.36 -24.74
N LYS A 568 -2.35 -14.43 -25.28
CA LYS A 568 -1.86 -15.14 -26.46
C LYS A 568 -1.71 -14.20 -27.66
N GLY A 569 -0.66 -14.40 -28.45
CA GLY A 569 -0.39 -13.53 -29.62
C GLY A 569 0.23 -12.18 -29.26
N LEU A 570 0.51 -11.89 -27.98
CA LEU A 570 1.09 -10.63 -27.53
C LEU A 570 2.57 -10.76 -27.18
N SER A 571 3.32 -9.68 -27.39
CA SER A 571 4.72 -9.56 -27.00
C SER A 571 5.15 -8.09 -26.87
N PRO A 572 6.04 -7.77 -25.91
CA PRO A 572 6.36 -8.52 -24.70
C PRO A 572 5.21 -8.54 -23.68
N VAL A 573 5.17 -9.57 -22.84
CA VAL A 573 4.28 -9.70 -21.67
C VAL A 573 5.12 -9.78 -20.40
N LYS A 574 4.79 -9.02 -19.35
CA LYS A 574 5.44 -9.12 -18.02
C LYS A 574 4.45 -9.55 -16.96
N ILE A 575 4.96 -10.22 -15.93
CA ILE A 575 4.19 -10.67 -14.77
C ILE A 575 4.77 -10.00 -13.52
N ARG A 576 3.90 -9.48 -12.66
CA ARG A 576 4.27 -8.86 -11.38
C ARG A 576 3.66 -9.67 -10.25
N PHE A 577 4.50 -10.02 -9.27
CA PHE A 577 4.08 -10.58 -7.99
C PHE A 577 4.24 -9.51 -6.91
N GLU A 578 3.11 -8.99 -6.42
CA GLU A 578 3.04 -7.91 -5.43
C GLU A 578 2.62 -8.48 -4.08
N GLY A 579 3.47 -8.34 -3.07
CA GLY A 579 3.12 -8.59 -1.69
C GLY A 579 2.60 -7.31 -1.03
N VAL A 580 1.54 -7.43 -0.23
CA VAL A 580 1.00 -6.35 0.60
C VAL A 580 1.05 -6.76 2.07
N SER A 581 1.77 -5.99 2.88
CA SER A 581 1.92 -6.25 4.30
C SER A 581 0.63 -5.97 5.07
N GLY A 582 0.16 -6.90 5.87
CA GLY A 582 -0.82 -6.66 6.93
C GLY A 582 -0.27 -7.04 8.31
N TRP A 583 1.06 -6.95 8.45
CA TRP A 583 1.82 -7.39 9.63
C TRP A 583 1.61 -8.87 9.96
N GLY A 584 1.30 -9.73 9.00
CA GLY A 584 1.24 -11.16 9.27
C GLY A 584 2.65 -11.75 9.38
N ASN A 585 2.96 -12.71 8.54
CA ASN A 585 4.17 -13.51 8.61
C ASN A 585 4.87 -13.61 7.26
N ASN A 586 6.08 -14.16 7.24
CA ASN A 586 6.86 -14.20 6.00
C ASN A 586 6.11 -14.92 4.87
N LEU A 587 6.07 -14.30 3.70
CA LEU A 587 5.49 -14.86 2.48
C LEU A 587 6.62 -15.41 1.61
N PHE A 588 6.48 -16.65 1.13
CA PHE A 588 7.46 -17.30 0.28
C PHE A 588 6.86 -17.59 -1.10
N LEU A 589 7.68 -17.44 -2.14
CA LEU A 589 7.37 -17.73 -3.54
C LEU A 589 8.47 -18.57 -4.17
N ASP A 590 8.08 -19.53 -5.00
CA ASP A 590 9.00 -20.40 -5.73
C ASP A 590 8.28 -21.06 -6.93
N ASP A 591 9.03 -21.82 -7.75
CA ASP A 591 8.51 -22.60 -8.88
C ASP A 591 7.62 -21.78 -9.85
N ILE A 592 8.07 -20.58 -10.24
CA ILE A 592 7.35 -19.75 -11.20
C ILE A 592 7.59 -20.31 -12.60
N VAL A 593 6.54 -20.78 -13.24
CA VAL A 593 6.58 -21.40 -14.57
C VAL A 593 5.51 -20.82 -15.46
N VAL A 594 5.91 -20.33 -16.63
CA VAL A 594 4.98 -20.02 -17.72
C VAL A 594 5.26 -20.99 -18.86
N ASP A 595 4.28 -21.84 -19.17
CA ASP A 595 4.41 -22.88 -20.19
C ASP A 595 3.08 -23.08 -20.91
N THR A 596 3.11 -23.88 -21.96
CA THR A 596 1.92 -24.27 -22.72
C THR A 596 1.41 -25.64 -22.28
N VAL A 597 0.09 -25.77 -22.28
CA VAL A 597 -0.58 -27.05 -22.08
C VAL A 597 -1.52 -27.25 -23.27
N ARG A 598 -1.35 -28.35 -23.99
CA ARG A 598 -2.39 -28.76 -24.96
C ARG A 598 -3.62 -29.16 -24.18
N ARG A 599 -4.74 -28.52 -24.49
CA ARG A 599 -6.04 -28.99 -24.05
C ARG A 599 -6.27 -30.32 -24.76
N THR A 600 -6.11 -31.43 -24.06
CA THR A 600 -6.60 -32.71 -24.55
C THR A 600 -8.11 -32.60 -24.62
N THR A 601 -8.64 -32.39 -25.82
CA THR A 601 -10.07 -32.52 -26.09
C THR A 601 -10.46 -34.00 -26.05
N THR A 602 -10.30 -34.68 -24.93
CA THR A 602 -11.37 -35.60 -24.53
C THR A 602 -12.48 -34.69 -24.05
N ARG A 603 -13.38 -34.31 -24.98
CA ARG A 603 -14.71 -33.80 -24.62
C ARG A 603 -15.24 -34.76 -23.56
N LEU A 604 -15.26 -34.35 -22.29
CA LEU A 604 -16.23 -34.92 -21.37
C LEU A 604 -17.58 -34.62 -22.04
N PRO A 605 -18.34 -35.63 -22.50
CA PRO A 605 -19.62 -35.37 -23.12
C PRO A 605 -20.42 -34.54 -22.12
N ALA A 606 -21.06 -33.47 -22.60
CA ALA A 606 -21.83 -32.50 -21.81
C ALA A 606 -23.01 -33.11 -21.01
N GLN A 607 -23.11 -34.44 -21.00
CA GLN A 607 -24.01 -35.25 -20.22
C GLN A 607 -23.35 -36.61 -19.96
N ALA A 608 -22.32 -36.64 -19.10
CA ALA A 608 -21.86 -37.89 -18.51
C ALA A 608 -23.05 -38.59 -17.84
N PRO A 609 -23.25 -39.90 -18.03
CA PRO A 609 -24.32 -40.62 -17.37
C PRO A 609 -24.15 -40.52 -15.86
N LEU A 610 -25.21 -40.12 -15.15
CA LEU A 610 -25.29 -40.24 -13.70
C LEU A 610 -25.34 -41.73 -13.39
N ILE A 611 -24.37 -42.21 -12.62
CA ILE A 611 -24.32 -43.58 -12.12
C ILE A 611 -24.46 -43.54 -10.60
N GLU A 612 -25.53 -44.13 -10.09
CA GLU A 612 -25.72 -44.37 -8.66
C GLU A 612 -25.59 -45.87 -8.39
N MET A 613 -24.91 -46.21 -7.31
CA MET A 613 -24.71 -47.58 -6.89
C MET A 613 -25.00 -47.66 -5.40
N TYR A 614 -25.70 -48.70 -4.98
CA TYR A 614 -25.76 -49.07 -3.58
C TYR A 614 -25.78 -50.58 -3.46
N VAL A 615 -25.19 -51.06 -2.37
CA VAL A 615 -25.10 -52.49 -2.09
C VAL A 615 -26.16 -52.84 -1.06
N ALA A 616 -27.00 -53.83 -1.40
CA ALA A 616 -27.93 -54.47 -0.47
C ALA A 616 -27.81 -55.97 -0.71
N SER A 617 -26.89 -56.60 0.05
CA SER A 617 -26.56 -58.01 -0.09
C SER A 617 -27.82 -58.90 -0.15
N PRO A 618 -27.93 -59.81 -1.13
CA PRO A 618 -26.87 -60.31 -2.02
C PRO A 618 -26.69 -59.54 -3.33
N ASP A 619 -27.20 -58.31 -3.45
CA ASP A 619 -27.29 -57.59 -4.71
C ASP A 619 -26.57 -56.23 -4.70
N LEU A 620 -26.06 -55.87 -5.88
CA LEU A 620 -25.65 -54.52 -6.24
C LEU A 620 -26.75 -53.89 -7.09
N TYR A 621 -27.29 -52.77 -6.61
CA TYR A 621 -28.25 -51.98 -7.35
C TYR A 621 -27.53 -50.84 -8.05
N VAL A 622 -27.77 -50.69 -9.37
CA VAL A 622 -27.13 -49.68 -10.20
C VAL A 622 -28.22 -48.86 -10.90
N TYR A 623 -28.23 -47.55 -10.74
CA TYR A 623 -29.00 -46.64 -11.58
C TYR A 623 -28.07 -45.98 -12.61
N THR A 624 -28.53 -45.88 -13.85
CA THR A 624 -27.85 -45.09 -14.89
C THR A 624 -28.84 -44.10 -15.50
N SER A 625 -28.44 -42.84 -15.69
CA SER A 625 -29.29 -41.87 -16.41
C SER A 625 -29.23 -42.01 -17.94
N LYS A 626 -28.32 -42.84 -18.45
CA LYS A 626 -28.22 -43.24 -19.86
C LYS A 626 -27.65 -44.65 -19.97
N ALA A 627 -27.95 -45.33 -21.08
CA ALA A 627 -27.35 -46.61 -21.39
C ALA A 627 -25.81 -46.55 -21.46
N LEU A 628 -25.16 -47.59 -20.94
CA LEU A 628 -23.72 -47.80 -20.91
C LEU A 628 -23.36 -49.01 -21.78
N GLU A 629 -22.29 -48.89 -22.56
CA GLU A 629 -21.75 -49.98 -23.39
C GLU A 629 -20.43 -50.50 -22.81
N GLY A 630 -20.19 -51.80 -22.98
CA GLY A 630 -18.96 -52.46 -22.52
C GLY A 630 -18.70 -52.26 -21.03
N VAL A 631 -19.72 -52.50 -20.20
CA VAL A 631 -19.66 -52.31 -18.75
C VAL A 631 -18.84 -53.42 -18.11
N ARG A 632 -17.75 -53.09 -17.43
CA ARG A 632 -17.03 -53.99 -16.54
C ARG A 632 -17.34 -53.61 -15.11
N TRP A 633 -17.70 -54.58 -14.27
CA TRP A 633 -17.85 -54.33 -12.84
C TRP A 633 -17.19 -55.44 -12.03
N GLY A 634 -16.77 -55.12 -10.81
CA GLY A 634 -16.07 -56.07 -9.95
C GLY A 634 -16.05 -55.68 -8.49
N VAL A 635 -15.72 -56.66 -7.66
CA VAL A 635 -15.50 -56.53 -6.21
C VAL A 635 -14.01 -56.71 -5.95
N TYR A 636 -13.40 -55.76 -5.26
CA TYR A 636 -11.96 -55.70 -4.99
C TYR A 636 -11.73 -55.67 -3.48
N ASP A 637 -10.69 -56.34 -3.01
CA ASP A 637 -10.27 -56.26 -1.61
C ASP A 637 -9.61 -54.90 -1.29
N ALA A 638 -9.32 -54.65 -0.01
CA ALA A 638 -8.68 -53.40 0.44
C ALA A 638 -7.28 -53.15 -0.16
N LEU A 639 -6.66 -54.15 -0.79
CA LEU A 639 -5.37 -54.05 -1.48
C LEU A 639 -5.55 -53.86 -3.00
N GLY A 640 -6.78 -53.74 -3.48
CA GLY A 640 -7.11 -53.54 -4.89
C GLY A 640 -7.09 -54.82 -5.73
N ARG A 641 -7.01 -56.01 -5.12
CA ARG A 641 -7.05 -57.29 -5.83
C ARG A 641 -8.49 -57.69 -6.14
N ALA A 642 -8.76 -58.09 -7.38
CA ALA A 642 -10.08 -58.52 -7.80
C ALA A 642 -10.48 -59.84 -7.11
N VAL A 643 -11.62 -59.82 -6.42
CA VAL A 643 -12.29 -60.99 -5.82
C VAL A 643 -13.37 -61.53 -6.76
N HIS A 644 -13.98 -60.64 -7.55
CA HIS A 644 -14.93 -60.98 -8.59
C HIS A 644 -14.88 -59.91 -9.68
N GLU A 645 -14.98 -60.30 -10.94
CA GLU A 645 -15.14 -59.39 -12.07
C GLU A 645 -16.08 -60.00 -13.10
N GLN A 646 -16.90 -59.13 -13.69
CA GLN A 646 -17.80 -59.49 -14.76
C GLN A 646 -17.83 -58.37 -15.80
N THR A 647 -17.91 -58.76 -17.07
CA THR A 647 -18.16 -57.83 -18.17
C THR A 647 -19.58 -58.05 -18.70
N ILE A 648 -20.32 -56.96 -18.83
CA ILE A 648 -21.67 -56.86 -19.36
C ILE A 648 -21.60 -55.98 -20.60
N GLY A 649 -21.96 -56.52 -21.76
CA GLY A 649 -21.83 -55.80 -23.04
C GLY A 649 -22.66 -54.51 -23.10
N TRP A 650 -23.77 -54.44 -22.38
CA TRP A 650 -24.66 -53.27 -22.37
C TRP A 650 -25.49 -53.20 -21.08
N LEU A 651 -25.64 -52.01 -20.50
CA LEU A 651 -26.47 -51.72 -19.34
C LEU A 651 -27.39 -50.55 -19.69
N GLY A 652 -28.70 -50.77 -19.82
CA GLY A 652 -29.64 -49.75 -20.29
C GLY A 652 -29.79 -48.53 -19.38
N THR A 653 -30.62 -47.56 -19.75
CA THR A 653 -31.02 -46.46 -18.85
C THR A 653 -31.95 -46.96 -17.75
N GLY A 654 -31.80 -46.49 -16.51
CA GLY A 654 -32.67 -46.83 -15.38
C GLY A 654 -32.00 -47.71 -14.33
N HIS A 655 -32.79 -48.38 -13.50
CA HIS A 655 -32.30 -49.25 -12.42
C HIS A 655 -32.01 -50.67 -12.90
N HIS A 656 -30.90 -51.23 -12.45
CA HIS A 656 -30.41 -52.57 -12.74
C HIS A 656 -30.01 -53.25 -11.44
N ARG A 657 -30.09 -54.59 -11.47
CA ARG A 657 -29.70 -55.45 -10.36
C ARG A 657 -28.61 -56.40 -10.84
N LEU A 658 -27.47 -56.39 -10.16
CA LEU A 658 -26.33 -57.27 -10.41
C LEU A 658 -26.10 -58.13 -9.17
N ALA A 659 -25.95 -59.45 -9.35
CA ALA A 659 -25.77 -60.36 -8.22
C ALA A 659 -24.34 -60.28 -7.69
N LEU A 660 -24.18 -60.03 -6.39
CA LEU A 660 -22.86 -60.07 -5.75
C LEU A 660 -22.42 -61.53 -5.52
N PRO A 661 -21.11 -61.80 -5.56
CA PRO A 661 -20.58 -63.12 -5.21
C PRO A 661 -20.97 -63.52 -3.79
N THR A 662 -21.56 -64.70 -3.63
CA THR A 662 -22.07 -65.23 -2.35
C THR A 662 -20.99 -65.86 -1.46
N ALA A 663 -19.78 -66.05 -1.99
CA ALA A 663 -18.67 -66.73 -1.32
C ALA A 663 -17.48 -65.79 -1.07
N VAL A 664 -17.75 -64.60 -0.51
CA VAL A 664 -16.71 -63.65 -0.12
C VAL A 664 -16.54 -63.67 1.41
N PRO A 665 -15.31 -63.79 1.95
CA PRO A 665 -15.07 -63.69 3.39
C PRO A 665 -15.59 -62.38 3.98
N ALA A 666 -15.84 -62.35 5.30
CA ALA A 666 -16.17 -61.09 5.96
C ALA A 666 -14.98 -60.12 5.89
N GLY A 667 -15.22 -58.89 5.41
CA GLY A 667 -14.17 -57.89 5.21
C GLY A 667 -14.70 -56.62 4.55
N LEU A 668 -13.83 -55.63 4.37
CA LEU A 668 -14.13 -54.41 3.62
C LEU A 668 -13.75 -54.61 2.15
N TYR A 669 -14.71 -54.34 1.26
CA TYR A 669 -14.54 -54.45 -0.17
C TYR A 669 -14.88 -53.13 -0.88
N ILE A 670 -14.35 -52.99 -2.08
CA ILE A 670 -14.64 -51.90 -3.00
C ILE A 670 -15.35 -52.50 -4.20
N VAL A 671 -16.53 -51.99 -4.53
CA VAL A 671 -17.25 -52.37 -5.75
C VAL A 671 -17.07 -51.26 -6.76
N ARG A 672 -16.55 -51.59 -7.94
CA ARG A 672 -16.28 -50.64 -9.03
C ARG A 672 -17.04 -51.08 -10.27
N LEU A 673 -17.61 -50.11 -10.97
CA LEU A 673 -18.22 -50.27 -12.28
C LEU A 673 -17.58 -49.26 -13.24
N GLU A 674 -17.27 -49.70 -14.44
CA GLU A 674 -16.65 -48.94 -15.52
C GLU A 674 -17.35 -49.26 -16.83
N SER A 675 -17.37 -48.31 -17.76
CA SER A 675 -17.89 -48.52 -19.12
C SER A 675 -16.79 -48.27 -20.15
N ALA A 676 -16.96 -48.82 -21.35
CA ALA A 676 -16.01 -48.62 -22.46
C ALA A 676 -15.93 -47.14 -22.90
N THR A 677 -16.94 -46.33 -22.58
CA THR A 677 -17.00 -44.89 -22.86
C THR A 677 -16.36 -44.03 -21.77
N GLY A 678 -15.78 -44.65 -20.73
CA GLY A 678 -15.02 -43.96 -19.67
C GLY A 678 -15.83 -43.49 -18.46
N ALA A 679 -17.14 -43.78 -18.39
CA ALA A 679 -17.92 -43.52 -17.18
C ALA A 679 -17.63 -44.60 -16.11
N SER A 680 -17.39 -44.19 -14.86
CA SER A 680 -17.07 -45.09 -13.76
C SER A 680 -17.71 -44.66 -12.43
N LYS A 681 -18.04 -45.62 -11.56
CA LYS A 681 -18.54 -45.37 -10.20
C LYS A 681 -18.01 -46.45 -9.24
N THR A 682 -17.76 -46.02 -8.00
CA THR A 682 -17.21 -46.87 -6.95
C THR A 682 -17.98 -46.70 -5.65
N VAL A 683 -18.25 -47.79 -4.95
CA VAL A 683 -18.89 -47.81 -3.61
C VAL A 683 -18.19 -48.80 -2.68
N ARG A 684 -18.34 -48.60 -1.38
CA ARG A 684 -17.84 -49.52 -0.34
C ARG A 684 -18.87 -50.63 -0.12
N TYR A 685 -18.40 -51.88 0.01
CA TYR A 685 -19.18 -53.09 0.28
C TYR A 685 -18.68 -53.79 1.55
#